data_AF-A0AAE0RR14-F1
#
_entry.id   AF-A0AAE0RR14-F1
#
_cell.length_a   1.000
_cell.length_b   1.000
_cell.length_c   1.000
_cell.angle_alpha   90.00
_cell.angle_beta   90.00
_cell.angle_gamma   90.00
#
_symmetry.space_group_name_H-M   'P 1'
#
loop_
_entity.id
_entity.type
_entity.pdbx_description
1 polymer ?
#
loop_
_entity_poly.entity_id
_entity_poly.type
_entity_poly.pdbx_seq_one_letter_code
_entity_poly.pdbx_strand_id
1 'polypeptide(L)'
;MIIHLDERLVNYHNELTNKGVYVAADKHISIYVIEDSNDVFATEGYLALPISEISTEYVVVTDIIDGRSMCQFVIAALEHNTTVNVTFNTSGKINITGMNYSSGNVLSLEMSSLDTFQVQHDHDLTGTFIKSNKPTAVFSGCKCGSGRPEGGYCQHEVEQIVPVRSLGQEYITVPLLPAASYRYRIIAPYSNTTASIHGKDFTIESGNFLERWDAEPIYIHASKPVMVIEYGQCSYADCSKGSDPSMITIPPISTFFSNLTFGLPQNLTHSDIRNYLLVIIEKDKANELMLDHQRLNLEGRYTVTTATRGIYTVLVTNIPSGYHTLYHPDTSVRFGALFYGTASRTPDVILVPLSINNIKIVLTKASGDANGYEINGTPIYGGNSSIQTGIFRYDQSTATHNFTTLDPPGTCFKFQIVTTTWNGILASRSESVFRENVCYDPFKPSVTFVPTGMQNIKLIITVVDGQATGYEISASSITGGNTYAQNGTFLQNQTTSSYNFTTSDMPGTCFNFRIVATSGLGEWAGSSEPVIEPNVCYATKVISRPVIQPDILQQTTNGNKLIFYCDFEPSSNSSLFYQATWYRDKIEEETKLRSSIHYSSEDIKSKSYLSEAQIALGMTIICTISVIERKVTVPSEPYFIGFEVMINDTLKLQNVAETLVHIRLTVPFACQFQSEECFLGVNMFYMETGADDCLLPTAAVLSSCEIRISSWKWNESYPVRIAPMHGQNLISISRTYSIRFRTDVMFDHYFFRNYTLPRDIKVEATTDASNLNGKECHAICDPHMRTFDGRYYENQNEGTYILYKHLNSPVQVQMRTNPCYGFREGPPFCPCGVSIAAGRDVFVVDRCSIPITIYMPLCDDGTLKGKIKSAGNFYQIYLPSGSWVKITSGISFNIYIYPSIPDRMATSGLCGYLDGDVENDFMLRNRTTVPDYKFEEFNSNW
;
A
#
# COMPACT_ATOMS: atom_id res chain seq x y z
N MET A 1 7.52 6.27 0.91
CA MET A 1 6.99 6.73 2.21
C MET A 1 7.82 6.08 3.30
N ILE A 2 8.30 6.84 4.30
CA ILE A 2 9.02 6.28 5.46
C ILE A 2 8.06 6.40 6.65
N ILE A 3 7.90 5.32 7.41
CA ILE A 3 7.06 5.27 8.60
C ILE A 3 7.96 4.84 9.75
N HIS A 4 8.09 5.69 10.77
CA HIS A 4 8.77 5.33 12.00
C HIS A 4 7.79 4.61 12.92
N LEU A 5 8.13 3.40 13.35
CA LEU A 5 7.35 2.63 14.31
C LEU A 5 7.69 3.07 15.74
N ASP A 6 6.66 3.14 16.58
CA ASP A 6 6.78 3.52 17.99
C ASP A 6 7.48 2.39 18.79
N GLU A 7 8.43 2.74 19.64
CA GLU A 7 9.19 1.78 20.49
C GLU A 7 8.27 0.92 21.38
N ARG A 8 7.06 1.38 21.70
CA ARG A 8 6.09 0.62 22.50
C ARG A 8 5.59 -0.64 21.79
N LEU A 9 5.77 -0.74 20.48
CA LEU A 9 5.46 -1.93 19.68
C LEU A 9 6.49 -3.07 19.86
N VAL A 10 7.59 -2.84 20.58
CA VAL A 10 8.60 -3.87 20.87
C VAL A 10 8.05 -4.92 21.84
N ASN A 11 8.24 -6.21 21.53
CA ASN A 11 7.97 -7.33 22.43
C ASN A 11 9.22 -7.66 23.27
N TYR A 12 9.07 -7.76 24.60
CA TYR A 12 10.22 -7.98 25.51
C TYR A 12 10.28 -9.36 26.14
N HIS A 13 9.17 -10.11 26.13
CA HIS A 13 9.04 -11.36 26.88
C HIS A 13 8.39 -12.46 26.05
N ASN A 14 8.44 -13.69 26.57
CA ASN A 14 7.76 -14.86 26.01
C ASN A 14 6.27 -14.80 26.31
N GLU A 15 5.55 -13.90 25.63
CA GLU A 15 4.16 -13.60 25.93
C GLU A 15 3.33 -13.26 24.68
N LEU A 16 2.01 -13.32 24.86
CA LEU A 16 1.04 -12.84 23.90
C LEU A 16 0.78 -11.36 24.17
N THR A 17 0.88 -10.54 23.12
CA THR A 17 0.61 -9.10 23.15
C THR A 17 -0.26 -8.70 21.96
N ASN A 18 -0.72 -7.45 21.91
CA ASN A 18 -1.45 -6.89 20.77
C ASN A 18 -0.60 -5.76 20.15
N LYS A 19 0.49 -6.14 19.49
CA LYS A 19 1.48 -5.22 18.91
C LYS A 19 1.68 -5.43 17.41
N GLY A 20 0.78 -6.17 16.76
CA GLY A 20 0.81 -6.38 15.31
C GLY A 20 0.59 -5.09 14.54
N VAL A 21 1.36 -4.90 13.47
CA VAL A 21 1.22 -3.76 12.57
C VAL A 21 0.62 -4.25 11.25
N TYR A 22 -0.52 -3.65 10.86
CA TYR A 22 -1.16 -3.91 9.58
C TYR A 22 -1.03 -2.70 8.67
N VAL A 23 -0.41 -2.88 7.51
CA VAL A 23 -0.23 -1.83 6.51
C VAL A 23 -1.15 -2.10 5.33
N ALA A 24 -1.97 -1.11 4.98
CA ALA A 24 -2.86 -1.15 3.83
C ALA A 24 -2.54 -0.01 2.87
N ALA A 25 -2.65 -0.29 1.57
CA ALA A 25 -2.49 0.69 0.50
C ALA A 25 -3.55 0.46 -0.59
N ASP A 26 -3.91 1.53 -1.29
CA ASP A 26 -4.83 1.53 -2.44
C ASP A 26 -4.19 0.97 -3.72
N LYS A 27 -2.85 0.84 -3.73
CA LYS A 27 -2.04 0.27 -4.81
C LYS A 27 -1.12 -0.81 -4.29
N HIS A 28 -0.63 -1.67 -5.19
CA HIS A 28 0.42 -2.62 -4.86
C HIS A 28 1.70 -1.87 -4.43
N ILE A 29 2.20 -2.22 -3.25
CA ILE A 29 3.42 -1.66 -2.67
C ILE A 29 4.33 -2.80 -2.18
N SER A 30 5.64 -2.53 -2.15
CA SER A 30 6.62 -3.34 -1.43
C SER A 30 7.02 -2.61 -0.16
N ILE A 31 7.12 -3.34 0.94
CA ILE A 31 7.46 -2.79 2.26
C ILE A 31 8.79 -3.38 2.70
N TYR A 32 9.75 -2.51 2.95
CA TYR A 32 11.06 -2.85 3.48
C TYR A 32 11.09 -2.39 4.94
N VAL A 33 11.38 -3.31 5.86
CA VAL A 33 11.53 -2.99 7.28
C VAL A 33 13.00 -3.02 7.61
N ILE A 34 13.50 -1.93 8.18
CA ILE A 34 14.92 -1.72 8.46
C ILE A 34 15.05 -1.21 9.87
N GLU A 35 15.95 -1.82 10.62
CA GLU A 35 16.42 -1.32 11.90
C GLU A 35 17.50 -0.28 11.65
N ASP A 36 17.17 1.01 11.82
CA ASP A 36 18.13 2.12 11.70
C ASP A 36 18.49 2.60 13.11
N SER A 37 19.58 2.05 13.66
CA SER A 37 20.04 2.37 15.02
C SER A 37 21.20 3.37 15.03
N ASN A 38 21.20 4.27 16.02
CA ASN A 38 22.30 5.22 16.27
C ASN A 38 23.57 4.52 16.82
N ASP A 39 23.46 3.26 17.25
CA ASP A 39 24.61 2.46 17.62
C ASP A 39 25.34 2.01 16.36
N VAL A 40 26.66 2.19 16.34
CA VAL A 40 27.54 2.04 15.17
C VAL A 40 27.68 0.57 14.71
N PHE A 41 26.74 -0.32 15.05
CA PHE A 41 26.92 -1.79 15.03
C PHE A 41 25.67 -2.61 14.69
N ALA A 42 24.53 -2.01 14.29
CA ALA A 42 23.34 -2.80 13.95
C ALA A 42 22.40 -2.10 12.95
N THR A 43 22.49 -2.50 11.68
CA THR A 43 21.44 -2.30 10.68
C THR A 43 21.10 -3.63 10.00
N GLU A 44 19.94 -4.20 10.32
CA GLU A 44 19.38 -5.39 9.67
C GLU A 44 17.99 -5.07 9.10
N GLY A 45 17.48 -5.86 8.16
CA GLY A 45 16.15 -5.65 7.62
C GLY A 45 15.57 -6.84 6.86
N TYR A 46 14.29 -6.76 6.54
CA TYR A 46 13.59 -7.84 5.82
C TYR A 46 12.53 -7.29 4.84
N LEU A 47 12.12 -8.13 3.88
CA LEU A 47 10.94 -7.84 3.04
C LEU A 47 9.69 -8.18 3.83
N ALA A 48 8.82 -7.20 4.08
CA ALA A 48 7.49 -7.53 4.59
C ALA A 48 6.65 -8.19 3.48
N LEU A 49 6.30 -9.46 3.67
CA LEU A 49 5.53 -10.25 2.71
C LEU A 49 4.08 -9.75 2.67
N PRO A 50 3.49 -9.55 1.47
CA PRO A 50 2.09 -9.17 1.37
C PRO A 50 1.19 -10.28 1.90
N ILE A 51 -0.03 -9.92 2.32
CA ILE A 51 -1.00 -10.87 2.90
C ILE A 51 -1.38 -12.02 1.94
N SER A 52 -1.15 -11.86 0.63
CA SER A 52 -1.34 -12.90 -0.38
C SER A 52 -0.26 -13.99 -0.35
N GLU A 53 0.92 -13.70 0.19
CA GLU A 53 2.09 -14.60 0.20
C GLU A 53 2.33 -15.29 1.54
N ILE A 54 1.77 -14.78 2.64
CA ILE A 54 1.76 -15.51 3.93
C ILE A 54 0.83 -16.74 3.87
N SER A 55 0.89 -17.61 4.88
CA SER A 55 0.17 -18.88 4.90
C SER A 55 0.01 -19.40 6.33
N THR A 56 -0.22 -20.71 6.48
CA THR A 56 -0.55 -21.37 7.74
C THR A 56 0.54 -22.30 8.28
N GLU A 57 1.62 -22.54 7.52
CA GLU A 57 2.68 -23.49 7.90
C GLU A 57 4.06 -22.87 7.69
N TYR A 58 4.87 -22.88 8.74
CA TYR A 58 6.21 -22.29 8.78
C TYR A 58 7.19 -23.20 9.52
N VAL A 59 8.46 -23.12 9.12
CA VAL A 59 9.59 -23.69 9.86
C VAL A 59 10.49 -22.54 10.28
N VAL A 60 10.71 -22.41 11.59
CA VAL A 60 11.55 -21.35 12.18
C VAL A 60 13.00 -21.62 11.83
N VAL A 61 13.76 -20.54 11.58
CA VAL A 61 15.21 -20.57 11.44
C VAL A 61 15.83 -19.47 12.29
N THR A 62 16.87 -19.85 13.01
CA THR A 62 17.67 -18.99 13.87
C THR A 62 19.15 -19.36 13.69
N ASP A 63 20.03 -18.73 14.44
CA ASP A 63 21.46 -18.99 14.39
C ASP A 63 22.03 -19.50 15.74
N ILE A 64 23.33 -19.73 15.76
CA ILE A 64 24.19 -19.96 16.90
C ILE A 64 24.35 -18.62 17.64
N ILE A 65 24.26 -18.68 18.97
CA ILE A 65 24.44 -17.54 19.86
C ILE A 65 25.61 -17.79 20.82
N ASP A 66 26.31 -16.72 21.20
CA ASP A 66 27.48 -16.77 22.09
C ASP A 66 27.10 -16.96 23.58
N GLY A 67 26.03 -17.71 23.87
CA GLY A 67 25.54 -17.99 25.24
C GLY A 67 25.13 -16.77 26.08
N ARG A 68 25.26 -15.55 25.54
CA ARG A 68 24.94 -14.26 26.18
C ARG A 68 23.74 -13.55 25.54
N SER A 69 23.11 -14.17 24.56
CA SER A 69 22.02 -13.61 23.76
C SER A 69 20.85 -14.60 23.65
N MET A 70 19.81 -14.22 22.92
CA MET A 70 18.62 -15.04 22.69
C MET A 70 18.29 -15.09 21.20
N CYS A 71 17.97 -16.28 20.72
CA CYS A 71 17.27 -16.47 19.46
C CYS A 71 15.77 -16.35 19.67
N GLN A 72 15.06 -15.97 18.61
CA GLN A 72 13.67 -15.57 18.73
C GLN A 72 12.84 -15.87 17.49
N PHE A 73 11.55 -16.05 17.72
CA PHE A 73 10.54 -15.95 16.68
C PHE A 73 9.30 -15.22 17.18
N VAL A 74 8.59 -14.59 16.25
CA VAL A 74 7.33 -13.88 16.51
C VAL A 74 6.28 -14.37 15.53
N ILE A 75 5.08 -14.61 16.02
CA ILE A 75 3.90 -14.97 15.23
C ILE A 75 2.93 -13.80 15.32
N ALA A 76 2.41 -13.32 14.19
CA ALA A 76 1.39 -12.26 14.13
C ALA A 76 0.12 -12.78 13.44
N ALA A 77 -1.02 -12.67 14.11
CA ALA A 77 -2.30 -13.11 13.58
C ALA A 77 -3.00 -11.99 12.80
N LEU A 78 -3.53 -12.32 11.62
CA LEU A 78 -4.27 -11.35 10.79
C LEU A 78 -5.75 -11.28 11.15
N GLU A 79 -6.33 -12.40 11.57
CA GLU A 79 -7.75 -12.55 11.80
C GLU A 79 -8.05 -12.98 13.24
N HIS A 80 -9.27 -12.68 13.70
CA HIS A 80 -9.79 -13.24 14.94
C HIS A 80 -9.97 -14.76 14.85
N ASN A 81 -9.93 -15.42 16.02
CA ASN A 81 -10.10 -16.87 16.17
C ASN A 81 -9.04 -17.66 15.37
N THR A 82 -7.79 -17.20 15.44
CA THR A 82 -6.64 -17.88 14.84
C THR A 82 -6.03 -18.81 15.89
N THR A 83 -6.19 -20.12 15.69
CA THR A 83 -5.55 -21.14 16.52
C THR A 83 -4.18 -21.46 15.94
N VAL A 84 -3.14 -21.39 16.75
CA VAL A 84 -1.75 -21.65 16.35
C VAL A 84 -1.14 -22.75 17.22
N ASN A 85 -0.56 -23.76 16.59
CA ASN A 85 0.19 -24.84 17.22
C ASN A 85 1.68 -24.68 16.91
N VAL A 86 2.49 -24.57 17.95
CA VAL A 86 3.95 -24.45 17.89
C VAL A 86 4.58 -25.74 18.40
N THR A 87 5.24 -26.49 17.53
CA THR A 87 6.00 -27.70 17.89
C THR A 87 7.46 -27.33 18.02
N PHE A 88 7.96 -27.24 19.26
CA PHE A 88 9.31 -26.75 19.52
C PHE A 88 10.38 -27.72 19.03
N ASN A 89 11.44 -27.18 18.43
CA ASN A 89 12.70 -27.89 18.20
C ASN A 89 13.85 -27.06 18.76
N THR A 90 14.37 -27.48 19.91
CA THR A 90 15.50 -26.81 20.55
C THR A 90 16.16 -27.72 21.58
N SER A 91 17.40 -27.42 21.92
CA SER A 91 18.03 -27.93 23.14
C SER A 91 17.62 -27.08 24.36
N GLY A 92 17.43 -27.74 25.49
CA GLY A 92 17.02 -27.08 26.74
C GLY A 92 15.51 -26.98 26.91
N LYS A 93 15.07 -26.09 27.80
CA LYS A 93 13.66 -25.89 28.16
C LYS A 93 13.30 -24.41 28.04
N ILE A 94 12.28 -24.11 27.25
CA ILE A 94 11.72 -22.77 27.08
C ILE A 94 10.65 -22.58 28.15
N ASN A 95 10.74 -21.53 28.97
CA ASN A 95 9.69 -21.18 29.92
C ASN A 95 8.73 -20.17 29.28
N ILE A 96 7.45 -20.53 29.24
CA ILE A 96 6.36 -19.71 28.73
C ILE A 96 5.26 -19.72 29.80
N THR A 97 4.97 -18.56 30.40
CA THR A 97 3.93 -18.41 31.45
C THR A 97 4.08 -19.38 32.64
N GLY A 98 5.31 -19.78 32.97
CA GLY A 98 5.59 -20.72 34.06
C GLY A 98 5.57 -22.20 33.66
N MET A 99 5.26 -22.52 32.40
CA MET A 99 5.31 -23.87 31.85
C MET A 99 6.58 -24.07 31.02
N ASN A 100 7.22 -25.22 31.18
CA ASN A 100 8.44 -25.57 30.45
C ASN A 100 8.13 -26.41 29.22
N TYR A 101 8.60 -25.97 28.06
CA TYR A 101 8.51 -26.65 26.78
C TYR A 101 9.89 -27.12 26.32
N SER A 102 9.98 -28.36 25.88
CA SER A 102 11.19 -28.98 25.32
C SER A 102 10.93 -29.46 23.90
N SER A 103 11.97 -29.91 23.19
CA SER A 103 11.82 -30.43 21.82
C SER A 103 10.71 -31.48 21.72
N GLY A 104 9.86 -31.33 20.71
CA GLY A 104 8.67 -32.16 20.47
C GLY A 104 7.43 -31.79 21.28
N ASN A 105 7.52 -30.89 22.27
CA ASN A 105 6.32 -30.37 22.94
C ASN A 105 5.56 -29.39 22.03
N VAL A 106 4.24 -29.39 22.16
CA VAL A 106 3.35 -28.53 21.39
C VAL A 106 2.70 -27.50 22.31
N LEU A 107 2.82 -26.22 21.96
CA LEU A 107 2.06 -25.12 22.56
C LEU A 107 0.91 -24.76 21.61
N SER A 108 -0.30 -24.67 22.14
CA SER A 108 -1.48 -24.20 21.43
C SER A 108 -1.87 -22.81 21.91
N LEU A 109 -2.09 -21.89 20.98
CA LEU A 109 -2.42 -20.49 21.21
C LEU A 109 -3.72 -20.15 20.51
N GLU A 110 -4.54 -19.31 21.15
CA GLU A 110 -5.70 -18.67 20.53
C GLU A 110 -5.38 -17.18 20.38
N MET A 111 -5.40 -16.69 19.14
CA MET A 111 -4.97 -15.33 18.79
C MET A 111 -6.10 -14.57 18.10
N SER A 112 -6.27 -13.30 18.49
CA SER A 112 -7.12 -12.34 17.80
C SER A 112 -6.35 -11.57 16.72
N SER A 113 -7.07 -10.83 15.87
CA SER A 113 -6.43 -9.96 14.88
C SER A 113 -5.47 -8.97 15.54
N LEU A 114 -4.26 -8.85 14.96
CA LEU A 114 -3.12 -8.05 15.45
C LEU A 114 -2.48 -8.54 16.75
N ASP A 115 -2.90 -9.67 17.29
CA ASP A 115 -2.15 -10.30 18.36
C ASP A 115 -0.81 -10.81 17.84
N THR A 116 0.22 -10.64 18.65
CA THR A 116 1.57 -11.15 18.41
C THR A 116 2.02 -12.03 19.56
N PHE A 117 2.65 -13.16 19.26
CA PHE A 117 3.24 -14.04 20.26
C PHE A 117 4.74 -14.17 20.00
N GLN A 118 5.56 -13.77 20.98
CA GLN A 118 7.01 -13.87 20.90
C GLN A 118 7.52 -15.04 21.73
N VAL A 119 8.55 -15.72 21.21
CA VAL A 119 9.40 -16.62 21.99
C VAL A 119 10.84 -16.20 21.81
N GLN A 120 11.54 -16.07 22.93
CA GLN A 120 12.98 -15.90 23.05
C GLN A 120 13.55 -17.06 23.84
N HIS A 121 14.68 -17.59 23.37
CA HIS A 121 15.37 -18.71 23.98
C HIS A 121 16.89 -18.58 23.81
N ASP A 122 17.65 -19.11 24.75
CA ASP A 122 19.12 -19.07 24.77
C ASP A 122 19.77 -20.23 24.00
N HIS A 123 19.00 -20.92 23.16
CA HIS A 123 19.49 -21.95 22.23
C HIS A 123 18.82 -21.79 20.86
N ASP A 124 19.42 -22.42 19.84
CA ASP A 124 18.89 -22.48 18.48
C ASP A 124 17.46 -23.06 18.47
N LEU A 125 16.54 -22.34 17.84
CA LEU A 125 15.12 -22.69 17.67
C LEU A 125 14.82 -23.26 16.28
N THR A 126 15.85 -23.44 15.44
CA THR A 126 15.70 -23.90 14.06
C THR A 126 14.98 -25.24 14.00
N GLY A 127 14.00 -25.31 13.11
CA GLY A 127 13.17 -26.50 12.95
C GLY A 127 11.90 -26.50 13.81
N THR A 128 11.71 -25.50 14.68
CA THR A 128 10.41 -25.29 15.34
C THR A 128 9.33 -25.12 14.27
N PHE A 129 8.29 -25.94 14.34
CA PHE A 129 7.24 -25.98 13.32
C PHE A 129 6.00 -25.26 13.81
N ILE A 130 5.52 -24.29 13.04
CA ILE A 130 4.35 -23.48 13.37
C ILE A 130 3.24 -23.84 12.39
N LYS A 131 2.07 -24.21 12.91
CA LYS A 131 0.88 -24.53 12.14
C LYS A 131 -0.34 -23.80 12.67
N SER A 132 -1.02 -23.06 11.83
CA SER A 132 -2.24 -22.33 12.18
C SER A 132 -3.45 -22.77 11.35
N ASN A 133 -4.65 -22.42 11.82
CA ASN A 133 -5.88 -22.63 11.05
C ASN A 133 -6.16 -21.51 10.03
N LYS A 134 -5.53 -20.34 10.20
CA LYS A 134 -5.68 -19.14 9.38
C LYS A 134 -4.32 -18.49 9.09
N PRO A 135 -4.18 -17.71 8.02
CA PRO A 135 -2.90 -17.09 7.67
C PRO A 135 -2.30 -16.25 8.80
N THR A 136 -1.00 -16.45 9.07
CA THR A 136 -0.23 -15.71 10.08
C THR A 136 1.09 -15.22 9.47
N ALA A 137 1.61 -14.09 9.90
CA ALA A 137 2.99 -13.72 9.59
C ALA A 137 3.93 -14.31 10.66
N VAL A 138 5.08 -14.84 10.25
CA VAL A 138 6.09 -15.39 11.16
C VAL A 138 7.42 -14.71 10.88
N PHE A 139 8.10 -14.31 11.93
CA PHE A 139 9.42 -13.69 11.89
C PHE A 139 10.36 -14.51 12.75
N SER A 140 11.63 -14.67 12.35
CA SER A 140 12.62 -15.30 13.22
C SER A 140 14.04 -14.79 12.96
N GLY A 141 14.91 -15.06 13.93
CA GLY A 141 16.31 -14.70 13.91
C GLY A 141 16.88 -14.68 15.33
N CYS A 142 17.92 -13.90 15.59
CA CYS A 142 18.51 -13.81 16.92
C CYS A 142 18.84 -12.37 17.28
N LYS A 143 18.62 -11.99 18.54
CA LYS A 143 18.94 -10.65 19.06
C LYS A 143 20.43 -10.28 18.85
N CYS A 144 21.28 -11.28 18.86
CA CYS A 144 22.71 -11.17 18.57
C CYS A 144 23.16 -12.54 18.08
N GLY A 145 23.02 -12.79 16.78
CA GLY A 145 23.56 -13.96 16.09
C GLY A 145 25.05 -13.77 15.85
N SER A 146 25.85 -14.83 15.97
CA SER A 146 27.31 -14.73 15.83
C SER A 146 27.79 -14.99 14.40
N GLY A 147 26.94 -15.56 13.54
CA GLY A 147 27.35 -16.13 12.27
C GLY A 147 28.31 -17.33 12.40
N ARG A 148 28.89 -17.59 13.58
CA ARG A 148 30.08 -18.42 13.74
C ARG A 148 30.01 -19.31 14.98
N PRO A 149 30.34 -20.60 14.85
CA PRO A 149 30.43 -21.52 15.99
C PRO A 149 31.48 -21.11 17.05
N GLU A 150 32.56 -20.44 16.65
CA GLU A 150 33.69 -20.07 17.52
C GLU A 150 33.47 -18.75 18.28
N GLY A 151 32.33 -18.06 18.06
CA GLY A 151 32.05 -16.73 18.61
C GLY A 151 32.63 -15.57 17.78
N GLY A 152 32.34 -14.33 18.16
CA GLY A 152 32.77 -13.13 17.42
C GLY A 152 31.96 -11.87 17.73
N TYR A 153 32.01 -10.89 16.83
CA TYR A 153 31.02 -9.82 16.79
C TYR A 153 29.63 -10.40 16.53
N CYS A 154 28.59 -9.76 17.04
CA CYS A 154 27.23 -10.21 16.85
C CYS A 154 26.31 -9.05 16.50
N GLN A 155 25.30 -9.36 15.71
CA GLN A 155 24.31 -8.40 15.23
C GLN A 155 22.92 -9.01 15.33
N HIS A 156 21.92 -8.15 15.41
CA HIS A 156 20.53 -8.58 15.32
C HIS A 156 20.29 -9.18 13.93
N GLU A 157 19.77 -10.40 13.89
CA GLU A 157 19.37 -11.09 12.68
C GLU A 157 17.85 -11.20 12.68
N VAL A 158 17.21 -10.86 11.57
CA VAL A 158 15.75 -10.95 11.44
C VAL A 158 15.34 -11.16 9.99
N GLU A 159 14.42 -12.11 9.78
CA GLU A 159 13.72 -12.31 8.51
C GLU A 159 12.23 -12.52 8.74
N GLN A 160 11.40 -12.06 7.81
CA GLN A 160 10.02 -12.57 7.72
C GLN A 160 10.05 -13.92 7.00
N ILE A 161 9.74 -14.97 7.73
CA ILE A 161 9.89 -16.34 7.27
C ILE A 161 8.89 -16.64 6.16
N VAL A 162 9.40 -17.19 5.07
CA VAL A 162 8.59 -17.66 3.95
C VAL A 162 7.84 -18.93 4.34
N PRO A 163 6.54 -19.08 3.99
CA PRO A 163 5.80 -20.26 4.39
C PRO A 163 6.28 -21.51 3.67
N VAL A 164 6.02 -22.69 4.25
CA VAL A 164 6.43 -23.99 3.71
C VAL A 164 5.93 -24.20 2.27
N ARG A 165 4.75 -23.67 1.93
CA ARG A 165 4.19 -23.74 0.55
C ARG A 165 5.07 -23.06 -0.51
N SER A 166 5.88 -22.09 -0.07
CA SER A 166 6.71 -21.21 -0.90
C SER A 166 8.13 -21.75 -1.13
N LEU A 167 8.48 -22.86 -0.47
CA LEU A 167 9.77 -23.50 -0.60
C LEU A 167 9.88 -24.25 -1.93
N GLY A 168 11.10 -24.32 -2.46
CA GLY A 168 11.43 -24.99 -3.71
C GLY A 168 12.47 -26.09 -3.49
N GLN A 169 12.88 -26.71 -4.60
CA GLN A 169 13.84 -27.83 -4.61
C GLN A 169 15.21 -27.45 -5.17
N GLU A 170 15.33 -26.30 -5.82
CA GLU A 170 16.52 -25.92 -6.58
C GLU A 170 16.94 -24.51 -6.20
N TYR A 171 18.18 -24.34 -5.78
CA TYR A 171 18.74 -23.07 -5.32
C TYR A 171 20.15 -22.85 -5.87
N ILE A 172 20.50 -21.58 -6.06
CA ILE A 172 21.85 -21.14 -6.34
C ILE A 172 22.21 -20.10 -5.27
N THR A 173 23.35 -20.27 -4.60
CA THR A 173 23.92 -19.31 -3.65
C THR A 173 25.42 -19.19 -3.91
N VAL A 174 25.96 -18.03 -3.61
CA VAL A 174 27.35 -17.63 -3.89
C VAL A 174 27.83 -16.73 -2.76
N PRO A 175 29.15 -16.56 -2.56
CA PRO A 175 29.64 -15.62 -1.54
C PRO A 175 29.15 -14.18 -1.80
N LEU A 176 28.45 -13.57 -0.83
CA LEU A 176 28.08 -12.15 -0.86
C LEU A 176 29.32 -11.27 -0.65
N LEU A 177 29.57 -10.28 -1.52
CA LEU A 177 30.76 -9.44 -1.41
C LEU A 177 30.78 -8.63 -0.11
N PRO A 178 31.96 -8.38 0.48
CA PRO A 178 33.30 -8.77 0.02
C PRO A 178 33.75 -10.17 0.49
N ALA A 179 32.84 -11.02 0.99
CA ALA A 179 33.18 -12.35 1.49
C ALA A 179 33.86 -13.22 0.43
N ALA A 180 34.89 -13.97 0.85
CA ALA A 180 35.47 -15.05 0.04
C ALA A 180 34.92 -16.43 0.41
N SER A 181 34.11 -16.53 1.47
CA SER A 181 33.43 -17.76 1.90
C SER A 181 32.16 -17.40 2.65
N TYR A 182 31.17 -18.28 2.60
CA TYR A 182 29.86 -18.07 3.20
C TYR A 182 29.39 -19.36 3.88
N ARG A 183 28.54 -19.18 4.89
CA ARG A 183 27.88 -20.28 5.59
C ARG A 183 26.42 -20.30 5.15
N TYR A 184 25.88 -21.48 4.94
CA TYR A 184 24.47 -21.64 4.63
C TYR A 184 23.89 -22.84 5.35
N ARG A 185 22.56 -22.78 5.51
CA ARG A 185 21.76 -23.79 6.19
C ARG A 185 20.61 -24.22 5.29
N ILE A 186 20.44 -25.53 5.15
CA ILE A 186 19.33 -26.15 4.42
C ILE A 186 18.41 -26.82 5.43
N ILE A 187 17.19 -26.31 5.58
CA ILE A 187 16.22 -26.79 6.56
C ILE A 187 15.14 -27.60 5.84
N ALA A 188 14.88 -28.81 6.32
CA ALA A 188 13.89 -29.71 5.73
C ALA A 188 12.57 -29.68 6.53
N PRO A 189 11.46 -29.18 5.96
CA PRO A 189 10.14 -29.29 6.57
C PRO A 189 9.54 -30.71 6.44
N TYR A 190 10.17 -31.59 5.65
CA TYR A 190 9.71 -32.95 5.41
C TYR A 190 10.81 -33.96 5.73
N SER A 191 10.45 -35.08 6.35
CA SER A 191 11.37 -36.19 6.63
C SER A 191 11.88 -36.89 5.38
N ASN A 192 13.02 -37.56 5.49
CA ASN A 192 13.69 -38.25 4.39
C ASN A 192 13.85 -37.33 3.16
N THR A 193 14.40 -36.13 3.37
CA THR A 193 14.72 -35.16 2.31
C THR A 193 16.20 -35.23 1.98
N THR A 194 16.54 -35.66 0.77
CA THR A 194 17.91 -35.63 0.26
C THR A 194 18.21 -34.28 -0.39
N ALA A 195 19.34 -33.65 -0.04
CA ALA A 195 19.90 -32.47 -0.69
C ALA A 195 21.28 -32.81 -1.29
N SER A 196 21.45 -32.56 -2.58
CA SER A 196 22.68 -32.77 -3.35
C SER A 196 23.45 -31.46 -3.48
N ILE A 197 24.72 -31.46 -3.07
CA ILE A 197 25.65 -30.33 -3.17
C ILE A 197 27.00 -30.88 -3.64
N HIS A 198 27.63 -30.26 -4.66
CA HIS A 198 28.89 -30.74 -5.24
C HIS A 198 28.85 -32.23 -5.67
N GLY A 199 27.68 -32.71 -6.11
CA GLY A 199 27.47 -34.11 -6.49
C GLY A 199 27.43 -35.09 -5.31
N LYS A 200 27.31 -34.61 -4.08
CA LYS A 200 27.18 -35.43 -2.87
C LYS A 200 25.82 -35.23 -2.23
N ASP A 201 25.18 -36.35 -1.92
CA ASP A 201 23.86 -36.40 -1.28
C ASP A 201 23.94 -36.40 0.24
N PHE A 202 23.05 -35.62 0.86
CA PHE A 202 22.86 -35.54 2.31
C PHE A 202 21.39 -35.73 2.64
N THR A 203 21.06 -36.67 3.53
CA THR A 203 19.67 -36.88 3.98
C THR A 203 19.40 -36.05 5.23
N ILE A 204 18.29 -35.33 5.24
CA ILE A 204 17.85 -34.40 6.28
C ILE A 204 16.44 -34.84 6.71
N GLU A 205 16.25 -34.98 8.02
CA GLU A 205 14.94 -35.31 8.62
C GLU A 205 14.11 -34.04 8.87
N SER A 206 12.79 -34.21 9.06
CA SER A 206 11.88 -33.09 9.31
C SER A 206 12.30 -32.30 10.54
N GLY A 207 12.36 -30.98 10.42
CA GLY A 207 12.79 -30.08 11.49
C GLY A 207 14.30 -30.06 11.72
N ASN A 208 15.07 -30.93 11.06
CA ASN A 208 16.52 -30.87 11.08
C ASN A 208 17.05 -30.01 9.93
N PHE A 209 18.33 -29.68 10.00
CA PHE A 209 19.01 -28.90 8.99
C PHE A 209 20.40 -29.45 8.67
N LEU A 210 20.90 -29.08 7.49
CA LEU A 210 22.26 -29.29 7.04
C LEU A 210 22.98 -27.94 7.01
N GLU A 211 24.07 -27.80 7.74
CA GLU A 211 24.91 -26.60 7.72
C GLU A 211 26.25 -26.88 7.04
N ARG A 212 26.71 -25.96 6.19
CA ARG A 212 27.92 -26.09 5.39
C ARG A 212 28.58 -24.73 5.15
N TRP A 213 29.83 -24.81 4.69
CA TRP A 213 30.68 -23.68 4.33
C TRP A 213 31.25 -23.91 2.95
N ASP A 214 31.18 -22.89 2.10
CA ASP A 214 31.75 -22.92 0.76
C ASP A 214 32.43 -21.60 0.43
N ALA A 215 33.43 -21.66 -0.45
CA ALA A 215 34.11 -20.48 -1.02
C ALA A 215 33.71 -20.25 -2.48
N GLU A 216 33.11 -21.26 -3.11
CA GLU A 216 32.69 -21.25 -4.50
C GLU A 216 31.15 -21.21 -4.59
N PRO A 217 30.59 -20.76 -5.72
CA PRO A 217 29.17 -20.90 -6.03
C PRO A 217 28.69 -22.34 -5.89
N ILE A 218 27.52 -22.53 -5.30
CA ILE A 218 26.88 -23.85 -5.21
C ILE A 218 25.51 -23.87 -5.89
N TYR A 219 25.19 -25.05 -6.42
CA TYR A 219 23.84 -25.42 -6.80
C TYR A 219 23.35 -26.49 -5.84
N ILE A 220 22.20 -26.25 -5.23
CA ILE A 220 21.53 -27.17 -4.31
C ILE A 220 20.35 -27.78 -5.06
N HIS A 221 20.30 -29.12 -5.10
CA HIS A 221 19.16 -29.87 -5.62
C HIS A 221 18.58 -30.78 -4.54
N ALA A 222 17.34 -30.55 -4.14
CA ALA A 222 16.66 -31.29 -3.09
C ALA A 222 15.52 -32.15 -3.64
N SER A 223 15.37 -33.35 -3.09
CA SER A 223 14.29 -34.29 -3.43
C SER A 223 12.89 -33.81 -2.99
N LYS A 224 12.81 -32.90 -2.01
CA LYS A 224 11.58 -32.27 -1.49
C LYS A 224 11.84 -30.79 -1.23
N PRO A 225 10.80 -29.95 -1.11
CA PRO A 225 11.00 -28.53 -0.81
C PRO A 225 11.78 -28.32 0.49
N VAL A 226 12.77 -27.41 0.46
CA VAL A 226 13.64 -27.05 1.59
C VAL A 226 13.73 -25.53 1.72
N MET A 227 14.06 -25.01 2.90
CA MET A 227 14.43 -23.61 3.09
C MET A 227 15.96 -23.49 3.05
N VAL A 228 16.48 -22.48 2.36
CA VAL A 228 17.92 -22.22 2.30
C VAL A 228 18.18 -20.82 2.85
N ILE A 229 18.95 -20.74 3.93
CA ILE A 229 19.41 -19.49 4.53
C ILE A 229 20.90 -19.36 4.29
N GLU A 230 21.35 -18.19 3.85
CA GLU A 230 22.76 -17.81 3.82
C GLU A 230 23.05 -16.81 4.94
N TYR A 231 24.19 -16.97 5.59
CA TYR A 231 24.67 -16.06 6.61
C TYR A 231 25.85 -15.26 6.06
N GLY A 232 25.71 -13.94 5.98
CA GLY A 232 26.75 -13.05 5.49
C GLY A 232 27.95 -13.04 6.45
N GLN A 233 29.15 -13.34 5.95
CA GLN A 233 30.37 -13.41 6.75
C GLN A 233 31.60 -12.99 5.97
N CYS A 234 32.62 -12.43 6.63
CA CYS A 234 33.95 -12.27 6.00
C CYS A 234 34.77 -13.59 6.03
N SER A 235 35.73 -13.74 5.12
CA SER A 235 36.52 -14.98 4.94
C SER A 235 37.55 -15.26 6.04
N TYR A 236 37.91 -16.53 6.20
CA TYR A 236 38.84 -17.09 7.20
C TYR A 236 40.21 -16.38 7.28
N ALA A 237 40.68 -15.75 6.20
CA ALA A 237 42.02 -15.17 6.11
C ALA A 237 42.13 -13.70 6.58
N ASP A 238 41.02 -12.96 6.68
CA ASP A 238 41.06 -11.49 6.86
C ASP A 238 40.09 -10.96 7.93
N CYS A 239 39.82 -11.77 8.95
CA CYS A 239 38.94 -11.42 10.08
C CYS A 239 39.59 -10.50 11.13
N SER A 240 40.81 -10.01 10.90
CA SER A 240 41.47 -9.04 11.79
C SER A 240 40.81 -7.65 11.78
N LYS A 241 39.77 -7.45 10.94
CA LYS A 241 38.99 -6.22 10.77
C LYS A 241 37.46 -6.45 10.73
N GLY A 242 36.96 -7.43 11.50
CA GLY A 242 35.56 -7.64 11.94
C GLY A 242 34.41 -7.19 11.01
N SER A 243 33.71 -8.16 10.44
CA SER A 243 32.42 -7.97 9.76
C SER A 243 31.33 -8.55 10.64
N ASP A 244 30.31 -7.77 10.99
CA ASP A 244 29.14 -8.25 11.71
C ASP A 244 28.33 -9.28 10.86
N PRO A 245 27.70 -10.28 11.50
CA PRO A 245 26.93 -11.32 10.82
C PRO A 245 25.55 -10.82 10.37
N SER A 246 25.03 -11.40 9.29
CA SER A 246 23.68 -11.14 8.75
C SER A 246 23.01 -12.42 8.28
N MET A 247 21.70 -12.39 8.08
CA MET A 247 20.90 -13.56 7.67
C MET A 247 20.01 -13.23 6.46
N ILE A 248 20.05 -14.05 5.40
CA ILE A 248 19.13 -13.94 4.24
C ILE A 248 18.47 -15.25 3.87
N THR A 249 17.19 -15.17 3.51
CA THR A 249 16.50 -16.26 2.80
C THR A 249 16.85 -16.29 1.31
N ILE A 250 17.47 -17.38 0.85
CA ILE A 250 17.77 -17.59 -0.57
C ILE A 250 16.50 -18.04 -1.31
N PRO A 251 16.06 -17.35 -2.37
CA PRO A 251 14.88 -17.74 -3.14
C PRO A 251 15.17 -18.97 -4.02
N PRO A 252 14.22 -19.91 -4.17
CA PRO A 252 14.38 -21.00 -5.12
C PRO A 252 14.33 -20.51 -6.57
N ILE A 253 14.94 -21.26 -7.48
CA ILE A 253 14.90 -20.97 -8.93
C ILE A 253 13.44 -20.88 -9.45
N SER A 254 12.51 -21.62 -8.83
CA SER A 254 11.09 -21.61 -9.20
C SER A 254 10.38 -20.28 -8.96
N THR A 255 10.93 -19.37 -8.14
CA THR A 255 10.34 -18.05 -7.84
C THR A 255 10.97 -16.91 -8.65
N PHE A 256 11.85 -17.22 -9.61
CA PHE A 256 12.48 -16.22 -10.46
C PHE A 256 11.46 -15.47 -11.33
N PHE A 257 11.73 -14.21 -11.64
CA PHE A 257 10.82 -13.26 -12.27
C PHE A 257 11.40 -12.67 -13.56
N SER A 258 10.56 -12.03 -14.38
CA SER A 258 10.98 -11.37 -15.63
C SER A 258 11.06 -9.86 -15.52
N ASN A 259 10.46 -9.28 -14.47
CA ASN A 259 10.44 -7.84 -14.19
C ASN A 259 10.29 -7.65 -12.67
N LEU A 260 11.04 -6.71 -12.12
CA LEU A 260 11.05 -6.34 -10.73
C LEU A 260 11.30 -4.85 -10.59
N THR A 261 10.45 -4.19 -9.79
CA THR A 261 10.68 -2.83 -9.30
C THR A 261 10.96 -2.89 -7.81
N PHE A 262 12.03 -2.24 -7.36
CA PHE A 262 12.46 -2.24 -5.96
C PHE A 262 12.98 -0.86 -5.55
N GLY A 263 12.92 -0.58 -4.25
CA GLY A 263 13.38 0.68 -3.67
C GLY A 263 14.44 0.43 -2.62
N LEU A 264 15.54 1.18 -2.70
CA LEU A 264 16.60 1.19 -1.70
C LEU A 264 16.43 2.39 -0.77
N PRO A 265 16.72 2.22 0.53
CA PRO A 265 16.55 3.28 1.52
C PRO A 265 17.41 4.50 1.19
N GLN A 266 16.82 5.67 1.40
CA GLN A 266 17.51 6.96 1.32
C GLN A 266 17.58 7.54 2.73
N ASN A 267 18.65 8.29 3.01
CA ASN A 267 18.84 9.00 4.29
C ASN A 267 18.89 8.08 5.52
N LEU A 268 19.50 6.89 5.40
CA LEU A 268 19.88 6.12 6.58
C LEU A 268 20.89 6.92 7.42
N THR A 269 20.85 6.75 8.74
CA THR A 269 21.74 7.46 9.67
C THR A 269 23.23 7.28 9.30
N HIS A 270 23.56 6.14 8.69
CA HIS A 270 24.90 5.82 8.19
C HIS A 270 25.02 6.09 6.68
N SER A 271 25.86 7.06 6.31
CA SER A 271 25.99 7.56 4.93
C SER A 271 27.01 6.81 4.06
N ASP A 272 27.69 5.77 4.58
CA ASP A 272 28.77 5.06 3.89
C ASP A 272 28.39 3.65 3.38
N ILE A 273 27.09 3.31 3.38
CA ILE A 273 26.59 2.03 2.88
C ILE A 273 26.78 1.94 1.36
N ARG A 274 27.46 0.88 0.92
CA ARG A 274 27.53 0.46 -0.49
C ARG A 274 26.48 -0.61 -0.74
N ASN A 275 25.61 -0.34 -1.69
CA ASN A 275 24.51 -1.20 -2.08
C ASN A 275 24.95 -2.10 -3.24
N TYR A 276 24.69 -3.40 -3.13
CA TYR A 276 24.98 -4.39 -4.15
C TYR A 276 23.69 -5.07 -4.64
N LEU A 277 23.58 -5.19 -5.95
CA LEU A 277 22.58 -6.00 -6.63
C LEU A 277 23.24 -7.25 -7.17
N LEU A 278 22.76 -8.40 -6.71
CA LEU A 278 23.14 -9.72 -7.21
C LEU A 278 22.01 -10.26 -8.07
N VAL A 279 22.32 -10.68 -9.31
CA VAL A 279 21.34 -11.26 -10.24
C VAL A 279 21.79 -12.64 -10.69
N ILE A 280 20.90 -13.62 -10.60
CA ILE A 280 21.09 -15.00 -11.08
C ILE A 280 20.21 -15.20 -12.30
N ILE A 281 20.82 -15.42 -13.47
CA ILE A 281 20.11 -15.53 -14.76
C ILE A 281 20.78 -16.58 -15.64
N GLU A 282 20.04 -17.19 -16.55
CA GLU A 282 20.63 -18.07 -17.59
C GLU A 282 21.73 -17.32 -18.36
N LYS A 283 22.90 -17.97 -18.50
CA LYS A 283 24.12 -17.32 -19.00
C LYS A 283 23.92 -16.64 -20.35
N ASP A 284 23.20 -17.29 -21.27
CA ASP A 284 22.99 -16.79 -22.63
C ASP A 284 21.93 -15.68 -22.71
N LYS A 285 21.21 -15.42 -21.61
CA LYS A 285 20.18 -14.36 -21.51
C LYS A 285 20.67 -13.12 -20.76
N ALA A 286 21.82 -13.19 -20.10
CA ALA A 286 22.34 -12.12 -19.25
C ALA A 286 22.56 -10.78 -19.99
N ASN A 287 23.00 -10.83 -21.24
CA ASN A 287 23.38 -9.63 -22.02
C ASN A 287 22.20 -8.71 -22.40
N GLU A 288 20.96 -9.19 -22.29
CA GLU A 288 19.75 -8.43 -22.61
C GLU A 288 19.03 -7.89 -21.36
N LEU A 289 19.54 -8.20 -20.16
CA LEU A 289 18.99 -7.72 -18.91
C LEU A 289 19.10 -6.19 -18.79
N MET A 290 18.01 -5.54 -18.40
CA MET A 290 17.90 -4.09 -18.28
C MET A 290 17.76 -3.66 -16.82
N LEU A 291 18.59 -2.72 -16.37
CA LEU A 291 18.47 -1.98 -15.13
C LEU A 291 18.22 -0.50 -15.46
N ASP A 292 17.10 0.07 -15.01
CA ASP A 292 16.74 1.48 -15.23
C ASP A 292 16.80 1.91 -16.70
N HIS A 293 16.26 1.05 -17.57
CA HIS A 293 16.26 1.20 -19.04
C HIS A 293 17.66 1.15 -19.68
N GLN A 294 18.70 0.80 -18.93
CA GLN A 294 20.05 0.60 -19.43
C GLN A 294 20.42 -0.89 -19.39
N ARG A 295 21.13 -1.36 -20.40
CA ARG A 295 21.61 -2.75 -20.42
C ARG A 295 22.66 -2.97 -19.35
N LEU A 296 22.50 -4.03 -18.57
CA LEU A 296 23.45 -4.43 -17.55
C LEU A 296 24.61 -5.21 -18.21
N ASN A 297 25.52 -4.48 -18.87
CA ASN A 297 26.68 -5.06 -19.55
C ASN A 297 27.82 -5.38 -18.57
N LEU A 298 27.61 -6.40 -17.73
CA LEU A 298 28.60 -6.89 -16.78
C LEU A 298 29.10 -8.26 -17.21
N GLU A 299 30.40 -8.49 -17.07
CA GLU A 299 30.91 -9.85 -17.11
C GLU A 299 30.36 -10.63 -15.90
N GLY A 300 29.91 -11.85 -16.15
CA GLY A 300 29.46 -12.75 -15.09
C GLY A 300 30.56 -13.01 -14.08
N ARG A 301 30.31 -12.71 -12.81
CA ARG A 301 31.29 -12.93 -11.75
C ARG A 301 31.48 -14.42 -11.48
N TYR A 302 30.37 -15.16 -11.49
CA TYR A 302 30.33 -16.59 -11.25
C TYR A 302 29.52 -17.28 -12.34
N THR A 303 29.90 -18.51 -12.67
CA THR A 303 29.13 -19.39 -13.56
C THR A 303 28.80 -20.67 -12.80
N VAL A 304 27.53 -21.07 -12.80
CA VAL A 304 27.04 -22.24 -12.09
C VAL A 304 26.38 -23.18 -13.08
N THR A 305 26.86 -24.42 -13.16
CA THR A 305 26.22 -25.46 -13.99
C THR A 305 25.20 -26.19 -13.14
N THR A 306 23.94 -26.12 -13.53
CA THR A 306 22.86 -26.88 -12.88
C THR A 306 22.70 -28.24 -13.55
N ALA A 307 22.29 -29.24 -12.78
CA ALA A 307 22.11 -30.59 -13.32
C ALA A 307 20.92 -30.69 -14.31
N THR A 308 19.96 -29.76 -14.23
CA THR A 308 18.62 -29.87 -14.82
C THR A 308 18.22 -28.68 -15.70
N ARG A 309 18.86 -27.52 -15.54
CA ARG A 309 18.41 -26.23 -16.13
C ARG A 309 19.51 -25.48 -16.88
N GLY A 310 20.60 -26.16 -17.23
CA GLY A 310 21.71 -25.57 -17.97
C GLY A 310 22.62 -24.68 -17.10
N ILE A 311 23.21 -23.66 -17.71
CA ILE A 311 24.27 -22.84 -17.11
C ILE A 311 23.69 -21.47 -16.73
N TYR A 312 23.80 -21.14 -15.44
CA TYR A 312 23.46 -19.82 -14.90
C TYR A 312 24.73 -19.00 -14.73
N THR A 313 24.58 -17.69 -14.83
CA THR A 313 25.60 -16.71 -14.47
C THR A 313 25.10 -15.85 -13.32
N VAL A 314 26.01 -15.42 -12.46
CA VAL A 314 25.72 -14.48 -11.37
C VAL A 314 26.40 -13.15 -11.67
N LEU A 315 25.59 -12.11 -11.80
CA LEU A 315 26.02 -10.73 -12.00
C LEU A 315 26.01 -10.04 -10.63
N VAL A 316 27.03 -9.24 -10.34
CA VAL A 316 27.07 -8.41 -9.12
C VAL A 316 27.50 -7.00 -9.50
N THR A 317 26.69 -6.00 -9.13
CA THR A 317 27.02 -4.59 -9.34
C THR A 317 26.68 -3.75 -8.13
N ASN A 318 27.38 -2.64 -7.99
CA ASN A 318 26.95 -1.58 -7.08
C ASN A 318 25.81 -0.78 -7.73
N ILE A 319 24.81 -0.40 -6.94
CA ILE A 319 23.69 0.45 -7.37
C ILE A 319 23.48 1.60 -6.37
N PRO A 320 23.11 2.81 -6.79
CA PRO A 320 22.86 3.92 -5.85
C PRO A 320 21.60 3.65 -5.01
N SER A 321 21.42 4.36 -3.89
CA SER A 321 20.11 4.40 -3.23
C SER A 321 19.06 5.04 -4.14
N GLY A 322 17.81 4.57 -4.09
CA GLY A 322 16.78 5.03 -5.00
C GLY A 322 15.81 3.94 -5.43
N TYR A 323 14.93 4.27 -6.37
CA TYR A 323 14.03 3.31 -6.99
C TYR A 323 14.65 2.79 -8.27
N HIS A 324 14.61 1.47 -8.43
CA HIS A 324 15.20 0.77 -9.56
C HIS A 324 14.20 -0.18 -10.20
N THR A 325 14.33 -0.38 -11.51
CA THR A 325 13.58 -1.41 -12.24
C THR A 325 14.54 -2.31 -13.00
N LEU A 326 14.50 -3.60 -12.66
CA LEU A 326 15.27 -4.66 -13.29
C LEU A 326 14.31 -5.56 -14.10
N TYR A 327 14.54 -5.70 -15.40
CA TYR A 327 13.67 -6.51 -16.26
C TYR A 327 14.42 -7.10 -17.45
N HIS A 328 13.87 -8.20 -17.99
CA HIS A 328 14.31 -8.76 -19.25
C HIS A 328 13.27 -8.43 -20.34
N PRO A 329 13.66 -7.93 -21.53
CA PRO A 329 12.72 -7.61 -22.60
C PRO A 329 11.89 -8.82 -23.07
N ASP A 330 12.51 -10.00 -23.12
CA ASP A 330 11.80 -11.26 -23.29
C ASP A 330 11.19 -11.70 -21.95
N THR A 331 9.86 -11.59 -21.84
CA THR A 331 9.09 -11.93 -20.63
C THR A 331 9.09 -13.42 -20.26
N SER A 332 9.56 -14.29 -21.16
CA SER A 332 9.74 -15.72 -20.87
C SER A 332 11.00 -16.00 -20.05
N VAL A 333 11.99 -15.10 -20.11
CA VAL A 333 13.24 -15.21 -19.34
C VAL A 333 12.98 -14.86 -17.88
N ARG A 334 13.46 -15.71 -16.98
CA ARG A 334 13.34 -15.53 -15.53
C ARG A 334 14.71 -15.39 -14.89
N PHE A 335 14.82 -14.49 -13.93
CA PHE A 335 16.02 -14.27 -13.13
C PHE A 335 15.65 -14.10 -11.65
N GLY A 336 16.57 -14.47 -10.77
CA GLY A 336 16.51 -14.16 -9.35
C GLY A 336 17.35 -12.93 -9.08
N ALA A 337 16.94 -12.10 -8.14
CA ALA A 337 17.78 -11.01 -7.66
C ALA A 337 17.74 -10.89 -6.14
N LEU A 338 18.89 -10.58 -5.57
CA LEU A 338 19.10 -10.29 -4.16
C LEU A 338 19.72 -8.90 -4.05
N PHE A 339 19.23 -8.13 -3.09
CA PHE A 339 19.83 -6.87 -2.69
C PHE A 339 20.53 -7.05 -1.35
N TYR A 340 21.71 -6.43 -1.20
CA TYR A 340 22.49 -6.48 0.03
C TYR A 340 23.39 -5.25 0.17
N GLY A 341 23.62 -4.78 1.40
CA GLY A 341 24.46 -3.61 1.71
C GLY A 341 25.79 -3.99 2.37
N THR A 342 26.80 -3.12 2.30
CA THR A 342 28.00 -3.18 3.14
C THR A 342 28.47 -1.77 3.47
N ALA A 343 28.69 -1.41 4.73
CA ALA A 343 29.35 -0.16 5.11
C ALA A 343 30.87 -0.37 5.32
N SER A 344 31.62 0.72 5.38
CA SER A 344 33.09 0.66 5.49
C SER A 344 33.59 0.29 6.89
N ARG A 345 32.70 0.36 7.90
CA ARG A 345 32.97 0.05 9.31
C ARG A 345 32.10 -1.06 9.89
N THR A 346 31.01 -1.41 9.21
CA THR A 346 30.06 -2.48 9.54
C THR A 346 29.54 -3.07 8.23
N PRO A 347 29.48 -4.38 8.05
CA PRO A 347 28.80 -5.00 6.91
C PRO A 347 27.35 -5.15 7.29
N ASP A 348 26.66 -4.02 7.32
CA ASP A 348 25.22 -3.98 7.45
C ASP A 348 24.60 -4.44 6.15
N VAL A 349 24.08 -5.66 6.17
CA VAL A 349 23.54 -6.29 4.98
C VAL A 349 22.03 -6.20 5.02
N ILE A 350 21.45 -5.16 4.39
CA ILE A 350 20.00 -5.11 4.17
C ILE A 350 19.65 -6.19 3.14
N LEU A 351 19.30 -7.37 3.63
CA LEU A 351 19.05 -8.55 2.82
C LEU A 351 17.57 -8.67 2.56
N VAL A 352 17.17 -8.34 1.32
CA VAL A 352 15.75 -8.31 1.00
C VAL A 352 15.50 -9.17 -0.23
N PRO A 353 14.83 -10.34 -0.10
CA PRO A 353 14.34 -11.06 -1.26
C PRO A 353 13.33 -10.17 -1.96
N LEU A 354 13.56 -9.85 -3.24
CA LEU A 354 12.87 -8.72 -3.87
C LEU A 354 11.41 -9.01 -4.30
N SER A 355 10.98 -10.28 -4.27
CA SER A 355 9.59 -10.74 -4.27
C SER A 355 9.58 -12.28 -4.26
N ILE A 356 8.62 -12.88 -3.55
CA ILE A 356 8.33 -14.31 -3.62
C ILE A 356 6.91 -14.42 -4.19
N ASN A 357 6.78 -14.48 -5.52
CA ASN A 357 5.51 -14.91 -6.11
C ASN A 357 5.48 -16.44 -6.08
N ASN A 358 4.93 -17.01 -5.02
CA ASN A 358 4.45 -18.38 -5.06
C ASN A 358 2.94 -18.35 -5.26
N ILE A 359 2.52 -18.12 -6.51
CA ILE A 359 1.18 -18.55 -6.91
C ILE A 359 1.19 -20.08 -6.99
N LYS A 360 1.16 -20.71 -5.81
CA LYS A 360 0.66 -22.07 -5.62
C LYS A 360 -0.79 -21.91 -5.19
N ILE A 361 -1.70 -22.05 -6.15
CA ILE A 361 -3.13 -22.16 -5.88
C ILE A 361 -3.32 -23.50 -5.15
N VAL A 362 -3.39 -23.45 -3.81
CA VAL A 362 -3.80 -24.59 -2.99
C VAL A 362 -5.31 -24.53 -2.84
N LEU A 363 -6.02 -25.39 -3.58
CA LEU A 363 -7.45 -25.58 -3.37
C LEU A 363 -7.64 -26.49 -2.15
N THR A 364 -8.05 -25.93 -1.01
CA THR A 364 -8.52 -26.70 0.14
C THR A 364 -9.99 -27.08 -0.05
N LYS A 365 -10.28 -28.38 0.03
CA LYS A 365 -11.63 -28.94 0.03
C LYS A 365 -12.32 -28.55 1.34
N ALA A 366 -13.32 -27.67 1.29
CA ALA A 366 -14.29 -27.53 2.36
C ALA A 366 -15.25 -28.72 2.31
N SER A 367 -15.17 -29.62 3.29
CA SER A 367 -16.23 -30.58 3.58
C SER A 367 -17.33 -29.89 4.37
N GLY A 368 -18.58 -30.04 3.94
CA GLY A 368 -19.77 -29.64 4.68
C GLY A 368 -21.01 -29.99 3.86
N ASP A 369 -21.71 -31.03 4.30
CA ASP A 369 -22.81 -31.71 3.61
C ASP A 369 -23.98 -30.81 3.20
N ALA A 370 -24.44 -30.98 1.97
CA ALA A 370 -25.86 -30.89 1.62
C ALA A 370 -26.13 -31.64 0.31
N ASN A 371 -26.67 -32.85 0.48
CA ASN A 371 -27.46 -33.68 -0.44
C ASN A 371 -27.82 -33.08 -1.82
N GLY A 372 -27.58 -33.86 -2.89
CA GLY A 372 -28.46 -33.84 -4.06
C GLY A 372 -27.82 -34.05 -5.43
N TYR A 373 -27.87 -35.31 -5.87
CA TYR A 373 -27.87 -35.81 -7.26
C TYR A 373 -26.55 -35.98 -8.03
N GLU A 374 -26.25 -37.27 -8.20
CA GLU A 374 -25.41 -37.88 -9.23
C GLU A 374 -26.23 -37.99 -10.54
N ILE A 375 -25.67 -37.57 -11.68
CA ILE A 375 -26.05 -38.12 -13.01
C ILE A 375 -24.78 -38.29 -13.85
N ASN A 376 -24.44 -39.55 -14.12
CA ASN A 376 -23.55 -39.98 -15.18
C ASN A 376 -24.33 -40.06 -16.52
N GLY A 377 -23.70 -39.65 -17.63
CA GLY A 377 -24.11 -40.02 -19.00
C GLY A 377 -24.30 -38.86 -19.98
N THR A 378 -23.56 -38.90 -21.09
CA THR A 378 -23.71 -38.08 -22.31
C THR A 378 -24.93 -38.53 -23.18
N PRO A 379 -25.24 -37.85 -24.29
CA PRO A 379 -26.00 -36.60 -24.48
C PRO A 379 -27.38 -36.85 -25.14
N ILE A 380 -28.24 -35.83 -25.33
CA ILE A 380 -29.08 -35.57 -26.55
C ILE A 380 -29.98 -34.33 -26.35
N TYR A 381 -29.91 -33.44 -27.35
CA TYR A 381 -30.86 -32.45 -27.88
C TYR A 381 -32.09 -31.98 -27.07
N GLY A 382 -32.24 -30.65 -27.04
CA GLY A 382 -33.55 -29.98 -27.02
C GLY A 382 -33.59 -28.69 -26.21
N GLY A 383 -33.38 -27.53 -26.85
CA GLY A 383 -33.62 -26.21 -26.26
C GLY A 383 -32.54 -25.18 -26.61
N ASN A 384 -32.94 -24.13 -27.33
CA ASN A 384 -32.08 -23.08 -27.89
C ASN A 384 -31.32 -22.24 -26.83
N SER A 385 -30.23 -22.77 -26.28
CA SER A 385 -29.15 -21.97 -25.70
C SER A 385 -27.92 -22.06 -26.59
N SER A 386 -27.45 -20.92 -27.10
CA SER A 386 -26.23 -20.86 -27.90
C SER A 386 -25.02 -21.07 -26.99
N ILE A 387 -24.51 -22.30 -26.92
CA ILE A 387 -23.25 -22.59 -26.23
C ILE A 387 -22.11 -22.22 -27.19
N GLN A 388 -21.44 -21.09 -26.96
CA GLN A 388 -20.15 -20.84 -27.61
C GLN A 388 -19.04 -21.55 -26.82
N THR A 389 -18.45 -22.57 -27.43
CA THR A 389 -17.30 -23.30 -26.87
C THR A 389 -16.05 -22.94 -27.65
N GLY A 390 -15.08 -22.33 -26.97
CA GLY A 390 -13.76 -22.03 -27.52
C GLY A 390 -12.69 -22.90 -26.86
N ILE A 391 -11.75 -23.42 -27.65
CA ILE A 391 -10.55 -24.09 -27.12
C ILE A 391 -9.40 -23.10 -27.30
N PHE A 392 -8.90 -22.54 -26.21
CA PHE A 392 -7.79 -21.59 -26.24
C PHE A 392 -6.49 -22.31 -25.90
N ARG A 393 -5.49 -22.14 -26.75
CA ARG A 393 -4.09 -22.52 -26.49
C ARG A 393 -3.28 -21.24 -26.28
N TYR A 394 -2.07 -21.40 -25.77
CA TYR A 394 -1.21 -20.42 -25.08
C TYR A 394 -0.87 -19.08 -25.81
N ASP A 395 -1.56 -18.67 -26.86
CA ASP A 395 -1.30 -17.42 -27.59
C ASP A 395 -2.50 -16.45 -27.71
N GLN A 396 -3.68 -16.79 -27.16
CA GLN A 396 -4.86 -15.91 -27.19
C GLN A 396 -5.35 -15.58 -25.77
N SER A 397 -5.29 -14.29 -25.40
CA SER A 397 -5.38 -13.81 -24.00
C SER A 397 -6.71 -13.18 -23.59
N THR A 398 -7.72 -13.14 -24.46
CA THR A 398 -9.01 -12.52 -24.15
C THR A 398 -10.19 -13.27 -24.76
N ALA A 399 -11.27 -13.40 -23.99
CA ALA A 399 -12.57 -13.80 -24.53
C ALA A 399 -13.48 -12.57 -24.52
N THR A 400 -13.90 -12.11 -25.70
CA THR A 400 -14.76 -10.93 -25.84
C THR A 400 -16.15 -11.37 -26.31
N HIS A 401 -17.18 -10.99 -25.56
CA HIS A 401 -18.56 -11.15 -25.98
C HIS A 401 -19.10 -9.79 -26.43
N ASN A 402 -19.66 -9.75 -27.65
CA ASN A 402 -20.24 -8.54 -28.24
C ASN A 402 -21.74 -8.60 -28.12
N PHE A 403 -22.34 -7.55 -27.55
CA PHE A 403 -23.80 -7.40 -27.48
C PHE A 403 -24.32 -6.94 -28.85
N THR A 404 -25.51 -7.43 -29.25
CA THR A 404 -26.15 -6.99 -30.50
C THR A 404 -27.01 -5.74 -30.27
N THR A 405 -27.12 -4.85 -31.26
CA THR A 405 -27.88 -3.58 -31.19
C THR A 405 -29.40 -3.75 -31.12
N LEU A 406 -29.89 -4.97 -30.90
CA LEU A 406 -31.31 -5.31 -30.81
C LEU A 406 -31.81 -5.37 -29.36
N ASP A 407 -30.92 -5.36 -28.36
CA ASP A 407 -31.27 -5.45 -26.94
C ASP A 407 -31.47 -4.05 -26.29
N PRO A 408 -32.51 -3.84 -25.46
CA PRO A 408 -32.70 -2.56 -24.77
C PRO A 408 -31.55 -2.22 -23.80
N PRO A 409 -31.10 -0.95 -23.73
CA PRO A 409 -30.13 -0.50 -22.72
C PRO A 409 -30.58 -0.87 -21.30
N GLY A 410 -29.71 -1.53 -20.53
CA GLY A 410 -30.01 -2.02 -19.17
C GLY A 410 -30.46 -3.49 -19.08
N THR A 411 -30.55 -4.23 -20.20
CA THR A 411 -30.79 -5.68 -20.19
C THR A 411 -29.58 -6.42 -19.61
N CYS A 412 -29.77 -7.26 -18.58
CA CYS A 412 -28.67 -7.92 -17.87
C CYS A 412 -28.58 -9.42 -18.21
N PHE A 413 -27.39 -9.86 -18.59
CA PHE A 413 -27.08 -11.24 -18.93
C PHE A 413 -26.24 -11.88 -17.82
N LYS A 414 -26.50 -13.17 -17.56
CA LYS A 414 -25.79 -13.93 -16.54
C LYS A 414 -24.81 -14.90 -17.20
N PHE A 415 -23.53 -14.69 -16.96
CA PHE A 415 -22.46 -15.49 -17.55
C PHE A 415 -21.99 -16.54 -16.55
N GLN A 416 -21.83 -17.78 -17.01
CA GLN A 416 -21.24 -18.86 -16.23
C GLN A 416 -19.92 -19.30 -16.88
N ILE A 417 -18.84 -19.22 -16.13
CA ILE A 417 -17.50 -19.66 -16.55
C ILE A 417 -17.17 -20.98 -15.86
N VAL A 418 -16.84 -22.01 -16.64
CA VAL A 418 -16.44 -23.32 -16.14
C VAL A 418 -15.02 -23.64 -16.64
N THR A 419 -14.14 -24.02 -15.71
CA THR A 419 -12.76 -24.42 -16.01
C THR A 419 -12.61 -25.95 -15.92
N THR A 420 -11.84 -26.55 -16.82
CA THR A 420 -11.44 -27.97 -16.74
C THR A 420 -9.97 -28.12 -17.08
N THR A 421 -9.26 -28.98 -16.33
CA THR A 421 -7.84 -29.30 -16.56
C THR A 421 -7.71 -30.61 -17.32
N TRP A 422 -6.76 -30.68 -18.27
CA TRP A 422 -6.56 -31.84 -19.14
C TRP A 422 -5.11 -32.37 -19.01
N ASN A 423 -4.94 -33.49 -18.31
CA ASN A 423 -3.65 -34.17 -18.17
C ASN A 423 -3.66 -35.50 -18.94
N GLY A 424 -3.69 -35.41 -20.28
CA GLY A 424 -3.24 -36.43 -21.22
C GLY A 424 -3.95 -37.80 -21.28
N ILE A 425 -4.61 -38.31 -20.24
CA ILE A 425 -5.20 -39.67 -20.25
C ILE A 425 -6.60 -39.75 -19.58
N LEU A 426 -6.97 -38.88 -18.64
CA LEU A 426 -8.35 -38.77 -18.11
C LEU A 426 -8.65 -37.32 -17.68
N ALA A 427 -9.87 -36.84 -17.94
CA ALA A 427 -10.32 -35.51 -17.51
C ALA A 427 -10.82 -35.56 -16.06
N SER A 428 -10.13 -34.91 -15.12
CA SER A 428 -10.66 -34.67 -13.77
C SER A 428 -11.43 -33.36 -13.76
N ARG A 429 -12.74 -33.42 -13.47
CA ARG A 429 -13.58 -32.23 -13.27
C ARG A 429 -13.12 -31.48 -12.01
N SER A 430 -12.59 -30.28 -12.17
CA SER A 430 -12.47 -29.31 -11.07
C SER A 430 -13.46 -28.17 -11.36
N GLU A 431 -14.62 -28.18 -10.72
CA GLU A 431 -15.59 -27.10 -10.89
C GLU A 431 -15.16 -25.89 -10.04
N SER A 432 -14.66 -24.85 -10.69
CA SER A 432 -14.79 -23.48 -10.19
C SER A 432 -15.79 -22.77 -11.11
N VAL A 433 -16.92 -22.34 -10.53
CA VAL A 433 -18.02 -21.70 -11.23
C VAL A 433 -18.03 -20.23 -10.84
N PHE A 434 -17.60 -19.36 -11.76
CA PHE A 434 -17.80 -17.92 -11.61
C PHE A 434 -19.10 -17.52 -12.28
N ARG A 435 -19.92 -16.74 -11.59
CA ARG A 435 -21.16 -16.15 -12.10
C ARG A 435 -21.08 -14.64 -11.99
N GLU A 436 -21.16 -13.97 -13.12
CA GLU A 436 -21.16 -12.51 -13.18
C GLU A 436 -22.40 -12.04 -13.95
N ASN A 437 -23.07 -11.02 -13.41
CA ASN A 437 -24.19 -10.37 -14.07
C ASN A 437 -23.64 -9.15 -14.80
N VAL A 438 -23.79 -9.09 -16.12
CA VAL A 438 -23.31 -7.95 -16.91
C VAL A 438 -24.47 -7.36 -17.69
N CYS A 439 -24.69 -6.07 -17.51
CA CYS A 439 -25.80 -5.34 -18.12
C CYS A 439 -25.34 -4.62 -19.37
N TYR A 440 -26.15 -4.68 -20.43
CA TYR A 440 -25.87 -4.05 -21.71
C TYR A 440 -25.80 -2.53 -21.55
N ASP A 441 -24.61 -1.99 -21.82
CA ASP A 441 -24.31 -0.57 -21.90
C ASP A 441 -24.04 -0.22 -23.38
N PRO A 442 -24.87 0.63 -24.02
CA PRO A 442 -24.71 1.00 -25.42
C PRO A 442 -23.42 1.77 -25.71
N PHE A 443 -22.76 2.35 -24.71
CA PHE A 443 -21.45 2.99 -24.84
C PHE A 443 -20.28 2.00 -24.68
N LYS A 444 -20.56 0.77 -24.24
CA LYS A 444 -19.60 -0.34 -24.10
C LYS A 444 -20.19 -1.62 -24.71
N PRO A 445 -20.25 -1.73 -26.05
CA PRO A 445 -20.94 -2.81 -26.76
C PRO A 445 -20.24 -4.18 -26.68
N SER A 446 -19.16 -4.29 -25.90
CA SER A 446 -18.39 -5.52 -25.74
C SER A 446 -17.88 -5.65 -24.31
N VAL A 447 -17.84 -6.88 -23.81
CA VAL A 447 -17.28 -7.22 -22.50
C VAL A 447 -16.16 -8.21 -22.72
N THR A 448 -14.99 -7.89 -22.17
CA THR A 448 -13.77 -8.68 -22.35
C THR A 448 -13.37 -9.30 -21.02
N PHE A 449 -13.29 -10.63 -21.01
CA PHE A 449 -12.81 -11.40 -19.87
C PHE A 449 -11.33 -11.70 -20.06
N VAL A 450 -10.52 -11.31 -19.07
CA VAL A 450 -9.07 -11.53 -19.06
C VAL A 450 -8.75 -12.52 -17.94
N PRO A 451 -8.34 -13.75 -18.25
CA PRO A 451 -7.87 -14.68 -17.23
C PRO A 451 -6.45 -14.26 -16.79
N THR A 452 -6.28 -13.94 -15.52
CA THR A 452 -4.96 -13.70 -14.92
C THR A 452 -4.43 -14.97 -14.25
N GLY A 453 -3.31 -15.50 -14.76
CA GLY A 453 -2.39 -16.34 -13.97
C GLY A 453 -2.58 -17.87 -13.93
N MET A 454 -2.92 -18.56 -15.04
CA MET A 454 -2.94 -20.04 -15.06
C MET A 454 -2.55 -20.65 -16.44
N GLN A 455 -1.92 -21.83 -16.45
CA GLN A 455 -1.64 -22.63 -17.66
C GLN A 455 -2.65 -23.79 -17.84
N ASN A 456 -3.06 -24.05 -19.09
CA ASN A 456 -3.94 -25.13 -19.58
C ASN A 456 -5.37 -25.17 -19.02
N ILE A 457 -6.19 -24.18 -19.42
CA ILE A 457 -7.63 -24.14 -19.13
C ILE A 457 -8.43 -24.32 -20.43
N LYS A 458 -9.41 -25.24 -20.43
CA LYS A 458 -10.53 -25.19 -21.37
C LYS A 458 -11.62 -24.29 -20.78
N LEU A 459 -11.87 -23.14 -21.42
CA LEU A 459 -12.89 -22.17 -21.06
C LEU A 459 -14.21 -22.49 -21.77
N ILE A 460 -15.28 -22.74 -21.02
CA ILE A 460 -16.63 -22.88 -21.56
C ILE A 460 -17.45 -21.69 -21.08
N ILE A 461 -17.91 -20.85 -22.02
CA ILE A 461 -18.78 -19.72 -21.75
C ILE A 461 -20.19 -20.11 -22.18
N THR A 462 -21.11 -20.21 -21.23
CA THR A 462 -22.52 -20.53 -21.52
C THR A 462 -23.37 -19.30 -21.27
N VAL A 463 -24.09 -18.85 -22.31
CA VAL A 463 -25.17 -17.86 -22.16
C VAL A 463 -26.39 -18.64 -21.69
N VAL A 464 -26.82 -18.40 -20.46
CA VAL A 464 -27.85 -19.23 -19.82
C VAL A 464 -29.26 -18.77 -20.20
N ASP A 465 -29.42 -17.54 -20.71
CA ASP A 465 -30.68 -17.02 -21.26
C ASP A 465 -30.41 -16.06 -22.43
N GLY A 466 -30.84 -16.41 -23.64
CA GLY A 466 -30.77 -15.57 -24.85
C GLY A 466 -30.70 -16.38 -26.14
N GLN A 467 -31.69 -16.22 -27.02
CA GLN A 467 -31.79 -16.95 -28.29
C GLN A 467 -30.92 -16.33 -29.39
N ALA A 468 -30.06 -17.12 -30.05
CA ALA A 468 -29.45 -16.74 -31.33
C ALA A 468 -29.16 -17.97 -32.23
N THR A 469 -29.64 -17.91 -33.47
CA THR A 469 -29.46 -18.90 -34.55
C THR A 469 -28.25 -18.56 -35.43
N GLY A 470 -27.39 -19.56 -35.71
CA GLY A 470 -26.04 -19.38 -36.30
C GLY A 470 -25.93 -19.37 -37.83
N TYR A 471 -24.67 -19.27 -38.33
CA TYR A 471 -24.28 -19.45 -39.75
C TYR A 471 -22.81 -19.88 -39.94
N GLU A 472 -22.57 -20.61 -41.04
CA GLU A 472 -21.30 -21.10 -41.61
C GLU A 472 -20.99 -20.32 -42.91
N ILE A 473 -19.71 -20.09 -43.30
CA ILE A 473 -19.33 -19.39 -44.55
C ILE A 473 -18.25 -20.15 -45.33
N SER A 474 -18.49 -20.35 -46.64
CA SER A 474 -17.56 -20.83 -47.67
C SER A 474 -17.55 -19.84 -48.86
N ALA A 475 -16.40 -19.56 -49.49
CA ALA A 475 -16.29 -18.58 -50.59
C ALA A 475 -15.68 -19.17 -51.88
N SER A 476 -16.23 -18.74 -53.04
CA SER A 476 -15.74 -19.01 -54.41
C SER A 476 -15.89 -17.74 -55.28
N SER A 477 -15.13 -17.61 -56.39
CA SER A 477 -14.96 -16.36 -57.17
C SER A 477 -15.57 -16.39 -58.58
N ILE A 478 -16.19 -15.28 -59.04
CA ILE A 478 -16.34 -14.92 -60.48
C ILE A 478 -16.14 -13.40 -60.72
N THR A 479 -15.59 -13.12 -61.89
CA THR A 479 -14.85 -11.97 -62.46
C THR A 479 -15.61 -10.74 -62.97
N GLY A 480 -14.93 -9.59 -63.01
CA GLY A 480 -15.18 -8.52 -64.00
C GLY A 480 -14.41 -7.20 -63.79
N GLY A 481 -13.31 -7.00 -64.54
CA GLY A 481 -12.83 -5.67 -64.97
C GLY A 481 -11.55 -5.10 -64.33
N ASN A 482 -10.40 -5.39 -64.95
CA ASN A 482 -9.11 -4.68 -64.92
C ASN A 482 -8.49 -4.33 -63.56
N THR A 483 -7.77 -5.29 -62.98
CA THR A 483 -6.64 -5.05 -62.08
C THR A 483 -5.56 -6.10 -62.32
N TYR A 484 -4.29 -5.67 -62.32
CA TYR A 484 -3.14 -6.55 -62.21
C TYR A 484 -3.23 -7.27 -60.86
N ALA A 485 -3.56 -8.56 -60.87
CA ALA A 485 -3.54 -9.42 -59.69
C ALA A 485 -2.65 -10.63 -60.00
N GLN A 486 -1.59 -10.83 -59.21
CA GLN A 486 -0.99 -12.16 -59.08
C GLN A 486 -1.89 -13.02 -58.18
N ASN A 487 -2.16 -14.25 -58.62
CA ASN A 487 -2.92 -15.24 -57.89
C ASN A 487 -2.18 -15.69 -56.61
N GLY A 488 -2.84 -15.62 -55.45
CA GLY A 488 -2.43 -16.33 -54.24
C GLY A 488 -3.45 -17.39 -53.89
N THR A 489 -3.04 -18.65 -53.78
CA THR A 489 -3.85 -19.75 -53.24
C THR A 489 -3.76 -19.80 -51.72
N PHE A 490 -4.90 -19.95 -51.04
CA PHE A 490 -4.95 -20.18 -49.61
C PHE A 490 -4.49 -21.60 -49.25
N LEU A 491 -3.57 -21.71 -48.31
CA LEU A 491 -3.30 -22.95 -47.59
C LEU A 491 -4.09 -22.92 -46.27
N GLN A 492 -4.77 -24.01 -45.96
CA GLN A 492 -5.55 -24.19 -44.73
C GLN A 492 -4.63 -24.01 -43.51
N ASN A 493 -5.01 -23.12 -42.57
CA ASN A 493 -4.31 -22.67 -41.35
C ASN A 493 -3.54 -21.34 -41.42
N GLN A 494 -4.14 -20.28 -41.97
CA GLN A 494 -3.76 -18.89 -41.63
C GLN A 494 -5.01 -18.05 -41.36
N THR A 495 -5.09 -17.40 -40.19
CA THR A 495 -6.19 -16.50 -39.77
C THR A 495 -5.91 -15.02 -40.01
N THR A 496 -4.79 -14.68 -40.67
CA THR A 496 -4.47 -13.32 -41.07
C THR A 496 -3.70 -13.34 -42.38
N SER A 497 -4.13 -12.52 -43.34
CA SER A 497 -3.34 -12.16 -44.50
C SER A 497 -3.14 -10.64 -44.48
N SER A 498 -1.90 -10.19 -44.56
CA SER A 498 -1.55 -8.78 -44.73
C SER A 498 -1.38 -8.47 -46.22
N TYR A 499 -2.03 -7.40 -46.68
CA TYR A 499 -1.77 -6.83 -47.99
C TYR A 499 -0.78 -5.66 -47.80
N ASN A 500 0.43 -5.80 -48.31
CA ASN A 500 1.43 -4.74 -48.24
C ASN A 500 1.31 -3.84 -49.49
N PHE A 501 1.03 -2.56 -49.28
CA PHE A 501 1.01 -1.56 -50.34
C PHE A 501 2.43 -1.37 -50.90
N THR A 502 2.63 -1.58 -52.20
CA THR A 502 3.91 -1.29 -52.86
C THR A 502 4.03 0.20 -53.16
N THR A 503 5.25 0.73 -53.01
CA THR A 503 5.62 2.14 -52.90
C THR A 503 5.49 2.99 -54.17
N SER A 504 4.35 2.99 -54.85
CA SER A 504 4.09 3.87 -56.01
C SER A 504 3.04 4.96 -55.79
N ASP A 505 2.33 4.97 -54.66
CA ASP A 505 1.13 5.81 -54.50
C ASP A 505 1.30 6.96 -53.50
N MET A 506 0.75 8.14 -53.83
CA MET A 506 0.93 9.40 -53.07
C MET A 506 0.23 9.39 -51.68
N PRO A 507 0.81 10.07 -50.67
CA PRO A 507 0.21 10.16 -49.32
C PRO A 507 -1.16 10.87 -49.34
N GLY A 508 -2.17 10.26 -48.72
CA GLY A 508 -3.55 10.79 -48.66
C GLY A 508 -4.55 10.08 -49.57
N THR A 509 -4.12 9.02 -50.28
CA THR A 509 -5.02 8.19 -51.09
C THR A 509 -5.88 7.31 -50.19
N CYS A 510 -7.20 7.36 -50.36
CA CYS A 510 -8.16 6.54 -49.61
C CYS A 510 -8.73 5.45 -50.54
N PHE A 511 -8.78 4.22 -50.05
CA PHE A 511 -9.33 3.09 -50.79
C PHE A 511 -10.71 2.72 -50.24
N ASN A 512 -11.65 2.43 -51.15
CA ASN A 512 -12.95 1.87 -50.79
C ASN A 512 -12.92 0.37 -51.10
N PHE A 513 -13.16 -0.43 -50.06
CA PHE A 513 -13.25 -1.88 -50.20
C PHE A 513 -14.72 -2.28 -50.30
N ARG A 514 -15.02 -3.20 -51.22
CA ARG A 514 -16.35 -3.79 -51.35
C ARG A 514 -16.25 -5.27 -51.06
N ILE A 515 -16.74 -5.68 -49.89
CA ILE A 515 -16.84 -7.10 -49.52
C ILE A 515 -18.25 -7.53 -49.86
N VAL A 516 -18.40 -8.48 -50.79
CA VAL A 516 -19.70 -9.03 -51.18
C VAL A 516 -19.72 -10.50 -50.78
N ALA A 517 -20.57 -10.84 -49.81
CA ALA A 517 -20.89 -12.23 -49.53
C ALA A 517 -21.92 -12.71 -50.58
N THR A 518 -21.66 -13.85 -51.23
CA THR A 518 -22.63 -14.51 -52.12
C THR A 518 -22.89 -15.92 -51.61
N SER A 519 -24.16 -16.33 -51.56
CA SER A 519 -24.54 -17.73 -51.34
C SER A 519 -24.59 -18.45 -52.69
N GLY A 520 -23.97 -19.63 -52.78
CA GLY A 520 -23.85 -20.42 -54.01
C GLY A 520 -25.12 -21.15 -54.47
N LEU A 521 -26.31 -20.72 -54.06
CA LEU A 521 -27.57 -21.29 -54.55
C LEU A 521 -28.54 -20.16 -54.87
N GLY A 522 -29.11 -20.21 -56.08
CA GLY A 522 -29.83 -19.11 -56.69
C GLY A 522 -31.06 -18.59 -55.94
N GLU A 523 -31.33 -17.32 -56.25
CA GLU A 523 -32.62 -16.61 -56.24
C GLU A 523 -33.32 -16.23 -54.92
N TRP A 524 -33.40 -14.90 -54.77
CA TRP A 524 -34.34 -14.03 -54.03
C TRP A 524 -34.34 -14.10 -52.49
N ALA A 525 -34.52 -13.00 -51.76
CA ALA A 525 -34.33 -11.56 -51.92
C ALA A 525 -34.71 -11.02 -50.53
N GLY A 526 -33.78 -10.36 -49.84
CA GLY A 526 -34.05 -9.79 -48.52
C GLY A 526 -32.90 -8.87 -48.15
N SER A 527 -33.14 -7.59 -48.32
CA SER A 527 -32.19 -6.49 -48.16
C SER A 527 -31.41 -6.52 -46.85
N SER A 528 -30.08 -6.64 -46.95
CA SER A 528 -29.16 -5.98 -46.02
C SER A 528 -28.25 -5.09 -46.86
N GLU A 529 -28.27 -3.79 -46.58
CA GLU A 529 -27.49 -2.79 -47.29
C GLU A 529 -26.00 -3.16 -47.37
N PRO A 530 -25.29 -2.76 -48.45
CA PRO A 530 -23.86 -2.98 -48.55
C PRO A 530 -23.14 -2.29 -47.38
N VAL A 531 -22.31 -3.03 -46.64
CA VAL A 531 -21.31 -2.41 -45.75
C VAL A 531 -20.23 -1.83 -46.65
N ILE A 532 -20.42 -0.57 -47.02
CA ILE A 532 -19.33 0.30 -47.46
C ILE A 532 -18.64 0.71 -46.17
N GLU A 533 -17.47 0.15 -45.87
CA GLU A 533 -16.57 0.84 -44.94
C GLU A 533 -16.07 2.10 -45.66
N PRO A 534 -16.39 3.31 -45.18
CA PRO A 534 -15.85 4.50 -45.81
C PRO A 534 -14.40 4.67 -45.36
N ASN A 535 -13.52 4.77 -46.35
CA ASN A 535 -12.19 5.39 -46.25
C ASN A 535 -11.20 4.72 -45.29
N VAL A 536 -10.52 3.67 -45.76
CA VAL A 536 -9.19 3.37 -45.24
C VAL A 536 -8.21 4.31 -45.95
N CYS A 537 -7.90 5.42 -45.29
CA CYS A 537 -6.88 6.37 -45.73
C CYS A 537 -5.55 6.03 -45.04
N TYR A 538 -4.44 6.16 -45.77
CA TYR A 538 -3.10 6.00 -45.22
C TYR A 538 -2.84 7.03 -44.11
N ALA A 539 -2.94 6.65 -42.84
CA ALA A 539 -2.81 7.56 -41.68
C ALA A 539 -1.34 7.78 -41.30
N THR A 540 -0.89 9.04 -41.31
CA THR A 540 0.45 9.43 -40.91
C THR A 540 0.52 9.71 -39.40
N LYS A 541 1.20 8.87 -38.60
CA LYS A 541 1.58 9.21 -37.21
C LYS A 541 2.80 10.14 -37.24
N VAL A 542 2.60 11.45 -37.34
CA VAL A 542 3.69 12.43 -37.58
C VAL A 542 4.11 13.20 -36.32
N ILE A 543 3.27 13.33 -35.28
CA ILE A 543 3.59 14.09 -34.06
C ILE A 543 2.90 13.45 -32.84
N SER A 544 3.58 13.37 -31.69
CA SER A 544 2.98 12.96 -30.41
C SER A 544 2.19 14.09 -29.75
N ARG A 545 1.29 13.74 -28.81
CA ARG A 545 0.53 14.73 -28.04
C ARG A 545 1.49 15.46 -27.08
N PRO A 546 1.55 16.80 -27.07
CA PRO A 546 2.43 17.54 -26.17
C PRO A 546 1.95 17.43 -24.71
N VAL A 547 2.91 17.48 -23.78
CA VAL A 547 2.71 17.40 -22.32
C VAL A 547 3.25 18.68 -21.67
N ILE A 548 2.47 19.28 -20.77
CA ILE A 548 2.89 20.46 -20.00
C ILE A 548 3.65 19.99 -18.76
N GLN A 549 4.87 20.50 -18.56
CA GLN A 549 5.71 20.17 -17.41
C GLN A 549 6.10 21.44 -16.65
N PRO A 550 5.72 21.61 -15.38
CA PRO A 550 6.18 22.72 -14.55
C PRO A 550 7.59 22.49 -14.01
N ASP A 551 8.33 23.56 -13.77
CA ASP A 551 9.69 23.55 -13.22
C ASP A 551 10.02 24.85 -12.46
N ILE A 552 11.05 24.82 -11.62
CA ILE A 552 11.55 25.97 -10.87
C ILE A 552 12.93 26.37 -11.39
N LEU A 553 13.03 27.55 -12.01
CA LEU A 553 14.33 28.13 -12.36
C LEU A 553 14.92 28.89 -11.17
N GLN A 554 16.06 28.41 -10.67
CA GLN A 554 16.83 29.09 -9.64
C GLN A 554 17.57 30.31 -10.24
N GLN A 555 17.27 31.52 -9.76
CA GLN A 555 18.02 32.73 -10.15
C GLN A 555 18.73 33.32 -8.94
N THR A 556 20.05 33.49 -9.05
CA THR A 556 20.94 33.95 -7.97
C THR A 556 20.70 35.39 -7.50
N THR A 557 19.94 36.21 -8.25
CA THR A 557 19.74 37.64 -7.96
C THR A 557 18.28 38.08 -7.78
N ASN A 558 17.30 37.30 -8.26
CA ASN A 558 15.88 37.68 -8.30
C ASN A 558 14.93 36.65 -7.67
N GLY A 559 15.46 35.65 -6.95
CA GLY A 559 14.69 34.55 -6.38
C GLY A 559 14.31 33.48 -7.41
N ASN A 560 13.77 32.36 -6.91
CA ASN A 560 13.29 31.26 -7.72
C ASN A 560 12.03 31.65 -8.52
N LYS A 561 11.88 31.15 -9.75
CA LYS A 561 10.73 31.44 -10.61
C LYS A 561 10.06 30.19 -11.14
N LEU A 562 8.72 30.17 -11.13
CA LEU A 562 7.93 29.08 -11.71
C LEU A 562 7.79 29.23 -13.24
N ILE A 563 8.12 28.16 -13.94
CA ILE A 563 8.11 28.09 -15.41
C ILE A 563 7.44 26.79 -15.89
N PHE A 564 6.79 26.86 -17.06
CA PHE A 564 6.12 25.72 -17.70
C PHE A 564 6.73 25.46 -19.07
N TYR A 565 7.06 24.20 -19.33
CA TYR A 565 7.54 23.70 -20.62
C TYR A 565 6.44 22.94 -21.34
N CYS A 566 6.45 23.00 -22.67
CA CYS A 566 5.58 22.22 -23.53
C CYS A 566 6.42 21.15 -24.23
N ASP A 567 6.45 19.95 -23.66
CA ASP A 567 7.30 18.84 -24.12
C ASP A 567 6.58 17.99 -25.15
N PHE A 568 7.28 17.60 -26.22
CA PHE A 568 6.75 16.69 -27.26
C PHE A 568 7.89 16.01 -27.99
N GLU A 569 7.61 14.85 -28.60
CA GLU A 569 8.60 14.13 -29.41
C GLU A 569 8.54 14.61 -30.87
N PRO A 570 9.60 15.26 -31.39
CA PRO A 570 9.64 15.67 -32.79
C PRO A 570 9.77 14.46 -33.72
N SER A 571 9.27 14.60 -34.95
CA SER A 571 9.49 13.61 -36.01
C SER A 571 10.98 13.48 -36.34
N SER A 572 11.40 12.29 -36.78
CA SER A 572 12.78 12.00 -37.23
C SER A 572 13.23 12.80 -38.46
N ASN A 573 12.33 13.58 -39.08
CA ASN A 573 12.66 14.45 -40.20
C ASN A 573 13.22 15.80 -39.70
N SER A 574 14.51 16.02 -39.95
CA SER A 574 15.24 17.20 -39.50
C SER A 574 14.85 18.52 -40.20
N SER A 575 14.06 18.46 -41.29
CA SER A 575 13.66 19.64 -42.08
C SER A 575 12.38 20.31 -41.59
N LEU A 576 11.72 19.76 -40.56
CA LEU A 576 10.42 20.27 -40.08
C LEU A 576 10.56 21.41 -39.07
N PHE A 577 9.65 22.40 -39.19
CA PHE A 577 9.49 23.53 -38.28
C PHE A 577 8.25 23.35 -37.41
N TYR A 578 8.42 23.59 -36.11
CA TYR A 578 7.35 23.47 -35.12
C TYR A 578 7.03 24.82 -34.50
N GLN A 579 5.75 25.14 -34.37
CA GLN A 579 5.26 26.31 -33.64
C GLN A 579 4.56 25.86 -32.36
N ALA A 580 5.10 26.25 -31.21
CA ALA A 580 4.47 26.05 -29.92
C ALA A 580 3.66 27.29 -29.54
N THR A 581 2.36 27.11 -29.25
CA THR A 581 1.46 28.20 -28.85
C THR A 581 0.76 27.85 -27.55
N TRP A 582 0.78 28.77 -26.59
CA TRP A 582 0.15 28.66 -25.28
C TRP A 582 -1.17 29.43 -25.26
N TYR A 583 -2.18 28.82 -24.66
CA TYR A 583 -3.52 29.36 -24.50
C TYR A 583 -3.96 29.30 -23.03
N ARG A 584 -4.84 30.23 -22.66
CA ARG A 584 -5.55 30.27 -21.38
C ARG A 584 -6.93 29.64 -21.53
N ASP A 585 -7.26 28.69 -20.67
CA ASP A 585 -8.56 28.00 -20.52
C ASP A 585 -9.07 27.22 -21.75
N LYS A 586 -9.08 27.82 -22.95
CA LYS A 586 -9.53 27.25 -24.22
C LYS A 586 -8.62 27.69 -25.37
N ILE A 587 -8.66 26.96 -26.48
CA ILE A 587 -7.86 27.25 -27.69
C ILE A 587 -8.62 28.24 -28.58
N GLU A 588 -8.47 29.53 -28.31
CA GLU A 588 -9.08 30.64 -29.06
C GLU A 588 -8.04 31.74 -29.28
N GLU A 589 -8.15 32.55 -30.33
CA GLU A 589 -7.11 33.56 -30.61
C GLU A 589 -7.04 34.65 -29.53
N GLU A 590 -8.17 34.94 -28.86
CA GLU A 590 -8.26 35.89 -27.75
C GLU A 590 -7.62 35.40 -26.45
N THR A 591 -7.47 34.07 -26.29
CA THR A 591 -6.89 33.45 -25.09
C THR A 591 -5.41 33.10 -25.24
N LYS A 592 -4.81 33.44 -26.37
CA LYS A 592 -3.42 33.17 -26.71
C LYS A 592 -2.46 33.97 -25.83
N LEU A 593 -1.61 33.26 -25.11
CA LEU A 593 -0.65 33.84 -24.16
C LEU A 593 0.72 34.09 -24.80
N ARG A 594 1.24 33.13 -25.56
CA ARG A 594 2.58 33.18 -26.16
C ARG A 594 2.67 32.22 -27.35
N SER A 595 3.43 32.57 -28.38
CA SER A 595 3.77 31.65 -29.47
C SER A 595 5.26 31.75 -29.85
N SER A 596 5.91 30.60 -30.06
CA SER A 596 7.32 30.48 -30.41
C SER A 596 7.52 29.48 -31.56
N ILE A 597 8.49 29.71 -32.45
CA ILE A 597 8.82 28.83 -33.58
C ILE A 597 10.19 28.16 -33.33
N HIS A 598 10.29 26.86 -33.60
CA HIS A 598 11.44 26.00 -33.30
C HIS A 598 11.84 25.12 -34.48
N TYR A 599 13.14 24.81 -34.54
CA TYR A 599 13.76 23.87 -35.47
C TYR A 599 13.92 22.50 -34.80
N SER A 600 13.71 21.42 -35.57
CA SER A 600 13.74 20.04 -35.07
C SER A 600 15.09 19.58 -34.49
N SER A 601 16.19 20.26 -34.81
CA SER A 601 17.52 19.67 -34.62
C SER A 601 18.11 19.77 -33.21
N GLU A 602 17.56 20.54 -32.26
CA GLU A 602 17.99 20.51 -30.82
C GLU A 602 17.29 21.52 -29.87
N ASP A 603 16.28 22.29 -30.29
CA ASP A 603 16.07 23.65 -29.73
C ASP A 603 14.73 23.91 -29.00
N ILE A 604 13.94 22.86 -28.68
CA ILE A 604 12.56 23.05 -28.19
C ILE A 604 12.49 23.37 -26.69
N LYS A 605 13.32 22.72 -25.85
CA LYS A 605 13.24 22.89 -24.39
C LYS A 605 13.74 24.26 -23.88
N SER A 606 14.55 24.97 -24.67
CA SER A 606 15.20 26.22 -24.23
C SER A 606 14.43 27.51 -24.54
N LYS A 607 13.39 27.48 -25.41
CA LYS A 607 12.79 28.72 -25.98
C LYS A 607 11.25 28.82 -25.93
N SER A 608 10.48 27.73 -25.80
CA SER A 608 9.02 27.79 -25.53
C SER A 608 8.76 27.43 -24.09
N TYR A 609 8.65 28.47 -23.27
CA TYR A 609 8.27 28.34 -21.88
C TYR A 609 7.29 29.46 -21.51
N LEU A 610 6.42 29.20 -20.55
CA LEU A 610 5.51 30.19 -19.99
C LEU A 610 5.96 30.50 -18.55
N SER A 611 6.12 31.77 -18.19
CA SER A 611 6.51 32.16 -16.84
C SER A 611 5.33 32.68 -16.04
N GLU A 612 5.48 32.66 -14.72
CA GLU A 612 4.58 33.26 -13.73
C GLU A 612 4.10 34.70 -14.01
N ALA A 613 4.81 35.49 -14.83
CA ALA A 613 4.37 36.85 -15.20
C ALA A 613 3.12 36.88 -16.10
N GLN A 614 2.77 35.75 -16.73
CA GLN A 614 1.70 35.66 -17.74
C GLN A 614 0.50 34.82 -17.26
N ILE A 615 0.58 34.28 -16.03
CA ILE A 615 -0.35 33.30 -15.46
C ILE A 615 -0.60 33.61 -13.98
N ALA A 616 -1.64 33.02 -13.41
CA ALA A 616 -2.00 33.14 -12.01
C ALA A 616 -2.53 31.78 -11.50
N LEU A 617 -2.45 31.57 -10.19
CA LEU A 617 -3.11 30.43 -9.54
C LEU A 617 -4.63 30.48 -9.78
N GLY A 618 -5.24 29.34 -10.05
CA GLY A 618 -6.64 29.18 -10.44
C GLY A 618 -6.90 29.16 -11.95
N MET A 619 -5.86 29.28 -12.79
CA MET A 619 -5.97 29.27 -14.25
C MET A 619 -5.74 27.88 -14.84
N THR A 620 -6.32 27.61 -16.01
CA THR A 620 -5.98 26.44 -16.83
C THR A 620 -5.16 26.88 -18.04
N ILE A 621 -4.10 26.15 -18.37
CA ILE A 621 -3.27 26.41 -19.55
C ILE A 621 -3.29 25.23 -20.52
N ILE A 622 -3.19 25.53 -21.81
CA ILE A 622 -3.12 24.54 -22.89
C ILE A 622 -1.95 24.92 -23.79
N CYS A 623 -1.13 23.96 -24.19
CA CYS A 623 -0.11 24.16 -25.22
C CYS A 623 -0.49 23.40 -26.49
N THR A 624 -0.26 24.01 -27.64
CA THR A 624 -0.41 23.35 -28.95
C THR A 624 0.90 23.35 -29.70
N ILE A 625 1.19 22.25 -30.40
CA ILE A 625 2.31 22.14 -31.33
C ILE A 625 1.78 22.07 -32.75
N SER A 626 2.21 22.99 -33.61
CA SER A 626 1.83 23.07 -35.02
C SER A 626 3.03 22.83 -35.94
N VAL A 627 2.92 21.96 -36.94
CA VAL A 627 3.94 21.84 -38.00
C VAL A 627 3.61 22.83 -39.11
N ILE A 628 4.47 23.84 -39.26
CA ILE A 628 4.19 25.02 -40.10
C ILE A 628 3.95 24.61 -41.56
N GLU A 629 4.77 23.72 -42.11
CA GLU A 629 4.67 23.29 -43.51
C GLU A 629 3.45 22.40 -43.81
N ARG A 630 2.96 21.67 -42.80
CA ARG A 630 1.89 20.66 -42.96
C ARG A 630 0.54 21.11 -42.42
N LYS A 631 0.45 22.26 -41.75
CA LYS A 631 -0.76 22.79 -41.09
C LYS A 631 -1.45 21.79 -40.15
N VAL A 632 -0.66 20.92 -39.51
CA VAL A 632 -1.16 19.97 -38.50
C VAL A 632 -0.89 20.55 -37.12
N THR A 633 -1.92 20.65 -36.29
CA THR A 633 -1.83 21.17 -34.91
C THR A 633 -2.34 20.13 -33.93
N VAL A 634 -1.56 19.85 -32.88
CA VAL A 634 -1.91 18.91 -31.82
C VAL A 634 -1.91 19.63 -30.46
N PRO A 635 -3.03 19.62 -29.72
CA PRO A 635 -3.12 20.24 -28.39
C PRO A 635 -2.70 19.28 -27.28
N SER A 636 -2.23 19.84 -26.16
CA SER A 636 -2.03 19.13 -24.89
C SER A 636 -3.36 18.86 -24.19
N GLU A 637 -3.35 18.01 -23.17
CA GLU A 637 -4.41 18.04 -22.16
C GLU A 637 -4.40 19.41 -21.44
N PRO A 638 -5.56 19.92 -20.98
CA PRO A 638 -5.62 21.10 -20.14
C PRO A 638 -4.89 20.87 -18.81
N TYR A 639 -4.05 21.83 -18.39
CA TYR A 639 -3.29 21.77 -17.15
C TYR A 639 -3.76 22.87 -16.19
N PHE A 640 -4.31 22.49 -15.04
CA PHE A 640 -4.74 23.43 -14.00
C PHE A 640 -3.54 23.87 -13.16
N ILE A 641 -3.41 25.18 -12.91
CA ILE A 641 -2.36 25.77 -12.08
C ILE A 641 -3.00 26.24 -10.79
N GLY A 642 -2.83 25.51 -9.69
CA GLY A 642 -3.50 25.84 -8.44
C GLY A 642 -3.63 24.69 -7.46
N PHE A 643 -4.51 24.87 -6.49
CA PHE A 643 -4.88 23.82 -5.54
C PHE A 643 -6.09 23.05 -6.06
N GLU A 644 -5.93 21.75 -6.18
CA GLU A 644 -7.03 20.82 -6.41
C GLU A 644 -7.59 20.37 -5.07
N VAL A 645 -8.90 20.53 -4.91
CA VAL A 645 -9.66 19.91 -3.83
C VAL A 645 -10.34 18.70 -4.41
N MET A 646 -10.09 17.50 -3.88
CA MET A 646 -10.63 16.25 -4.39
C MET A 646 -12.09 16.04 -3.96
N ILE A 647 -12.96 17.01 -4.27
CA ILE A 647 -14.41 16.95 -4.08
C ILE A 647 -15.12 17.70 -5.20
N ASN A 648 -16.26 17.18 -5.66
CA ASN A 648 -16.95 17.74 -6.82
C ASN A 648 -17.62 19.09 -6.51
N ASP A 649 -18.40 19.22 -5.43
CA ASP A 649 -19.11 20.49 -5.08
C ASP A 649 -19.46 20.62 -3.59
N THR A 650 -20.30 19.72 -3.07
CA THR A 650 -20.80 19.76 -1.68
C THR A 650 -20.39 18.51 -0.92
N LEU A 651 -19.80 18.70 0.26
CA LEU A 651 -19.51 17.63 1.20
C LEU A 651 -20.75 17.30 2.04
N LYS A 652 -21.30 16.10 1.86
CA LYS A 652 -22.45 15.65 2.65
C LYS A 652 -21.98 14.77 3.80
N LEU A 653 -22.20 15.24 5.02
CA LEU A 653 -21.96 14.49 6.26
C LEU A 653 -23.31 14.00 6.79
N GLN A 654 -23.59 12.69 6.68
CA GLN A 654 -24.82 12.09 7.21
C GLN A 654 -24.49 11.08 8.30
N ASN A 655 -24.74 11.41 9.57
CA ASN A 655 -24.42 10.55 10.72
C ASN A 655 -22.94 10.09 10.77
N VAL A 656 -22.04 10.84 10.14
CA VAL A 656 -20.60 10.55 10.13
C VAL A 656 -19.92 11.42 11.16
N ALA A 657 -19.03 10.83 11.96
CA ALA A 657 -18.21 11.50 12.96
C ALA A 657 -17.23 12.52 12.34
N GLU A 658 -16.55 12.13 11.27
CA GLU A 658 -15.61 12.96 10.53
C GLU A 658 -15.45 12.42 9.10
N THR A 659 -14.91 13.24 8.22
CA THR A 659 -14.51 12.84 6.87
C THR A 659 -13.21 13.51 6.48
N LEU A 660 -12.54 12.95 5.48
CA LEU A 660 -11.29 13.49 4.96
C LEU A 660 -11.56 14.20 3.64
N VAL A 661 -11.18 15.47 3.57
CA VAL A 661 -11.04 16.18 2.31
C VAL A 661 -9.57 16.29 2.00
N HIS A 662 -9.21 15.89 0.79
CA HIS A 662 -7.83 15.96 0.36
C HIS A 662 -7.60 17.19 -0.52
N ILE A 663 -6.54 17.94 -0.19
CA ILE A 663 -6.04 19.03 -1.03
C ILE A 663 -4.69 18.66 -1.64
N ARG A 664 -4.43 19.13 -2.85
CA ARG A 664 -3.17 18.87 -3.58
C ARG A 664 -2.76 20.11 -4.36
N LEU A 665 -1.48 20.46 -4.33
CA LEU A 665 -0.95 21.51 -5.19
C LEU A 665 -0.52 20.92 -6.55
N THR A 666 -0.87 21.58 -7.64
CA THR A 666 -0.56 21.14 -9.02
C THR A 666 0.70 21.76 -9.58
N VAL A 667 1.37 22.65 -8.84
CA VAL A 667 2.60 23.32 -9.28
C VAL A 667 3.66 23.33 -8.18
N PRO A 668 4.94 23.15 -8.51
CA PRO A 668 6.02 23.26 -7.54
C PRO A 668 6.15 24.69 -7.03
N PHE A 669 6.76 24.83 -5.85
CA PHE A 669 7.17 26.12 -5.31
C PHE A 669 8.54 25.99 -4.65
N ALA A 670 9.26 27.10 -4.54
CA ALA A 670 10.52 27.16 -3.84
C ALA A 670 10.69 28.51 -3.14
N CYS A 671 11.48 28.53 -2.07
CA CYS A 671 11.74 29.75 -1.30
C CYS A 671 12.80 30.63 -1.95
N GLN A 672 12.83 31.90 -1.57
CA GLN A 672 13.61 32.94 -2.25
C GLN A 672 15.14 32.78 -2.08
N PHE A 673 15.59 32.05 -1.05
CA PHE A 673 17.00 31.85 -0.71
C PHE A 673 17.35 30.36 -0.65
N GLN A 674 18.62 30.01 -0.93
CA GLN A 674 19.17 28.65 -0.98
C GLN A 674 19.13 27.93 0.38
N SER A 675 17.96 27.64 0.94
CA SER A 675 17.80 26.72 2.06
C SER A 675 17.29 25.36 1.60
N GLU A 676 17.70 24.33 2.35
CA GLU A 676 17.00 23.05 2.51
C GLU A 676 15.50 23.32 2.75
N GLU A 677 14.65 22.42 2.25
CA GLU A 677 13.17 22.35 2.36
C GLU A 677 12.42 23.53 3.01
N CYS A 678 11.40 24.06 2.34
CA CYS A 678 10.56 25.11 2.93
C CYS A 678 9.06 24.79 2.85
N PHE A 679 8.28 25.47 3.69
CA PHE A 679 6.88 25.13 3.91
C PHE A 679 5.94 26.27 3.48
N LEU A 680 4.95 25.93 2.67
CA LEU A 680 3.83 26.79 2.34
C LEU A 680 2.67 26.50 3.30
N GLY A 681 2.32 27.45 4.16
CA GLY A 681 1.14 27.36 5.00
C GLY A 681 -0.13 27.63 4.21
N VAL A 682 -1.10 26.73 4.34
CA VAL A 682 -2.46 26.86 3.81
C VAL A 682 -3.40 26.91 5.00
N ASN A 683 -3.97 28.08 5.24
CA ASN A 683 -4.89 28.34 6.33
C ASN A 683 -6.32 28.10 5.88
N MET A 684 -7.16 27.66 6.80
CA MET A 684 -8.55 27.35 6.54
C MET A 684 -9.47 28.24 7.37
N PHE A 685 -10.49 28.81 6.73
CA PHE A 685 -11.39 29.84 7.27
C PHE A 685 -12.85 29.38 7.21
N TYR A 686 -13.60 29.74 8.25
CA TYR A 686 -15.03 29.48 8.37
C TYR A 686 -15.82 30.78 8.13
N MET A 687 -16.77 30.77 7.19
CA MET A 687 -17.33 32.02 6.65
C MET A 687 -18.62 32.55 7.32
N GLU A 688 -19.28 31.82 8.24
CA GLU A 688 -20.60 32.28 8.74
C GLU A 688 -20.56 33.33 9.88
N THR A 689 -19.44 33.51 10.58
CA THR A 689 -19.38 34.40 11.77
C THR A 689 -18.91 35.82 11.45
N GLY A 690 -18.59 36.14 10.20
CA GLY A 690 -18.12 37.48 9.80
C GLY A 690 -16.76 37.90 10.39
N ALA A 691 -16.03 36.98 11.02
CA ALA A 691 -14.70 37.19 11.58
C ALA A 691 -13.72 36.20 10.95
N ASP A 692 -12.55 36.69 10.54
CA ASP A 692 -11.39 35.96 9.97
C ASP A 692 -10.69 35.05 11.03
N ASP A 693 -11.46 34.45 11.94
CA ASP A 693 -10.93 33.80 13.13
C ASP A 693 -11.01 32.28 13.06
N CYS A 694 -9.85 31.63 12.94
CA CYS A 694 -9.60 30.23 13.28
C CYS A 694 -9.85 29.90 14.79
N LEU A 695 -10.38 30.86 15.56
CA LEU A 695 -10.54 30.83 17.02
C LEU A 695 -11.98 30.53 17.47
N LEU A 696 -12.90 30.19 16.56
CA LEU A 696 -14.25 29.73 16.90
C LEU A 696 -14.37 28.20 16.72
N PRO A 697 -14.10 27.42 17.78
CA PRO A 697 -14.26 25.98 17.81
C PRO A 697 -15.75 25.67 17.95
N THR A 698 -16.34 25.28 16.84
CA THR A 698 -17.63 24.59 16.84
C THR A 698 -17.47 23.41 15.93
N ALA A 699 -16.84 22.34 16.44
CA ALA A 699 -16.79 20.95 15.94
C ALA A 699 -16.72 20.65 14.42
N ALA A 700 -16.48 21.62 13.53
CA ALA A 700 -16.43 21.41 12.09
C ALA A 700 -15.12 20.81 11.61
N VAL A 701 -14.01 21.00 12.32
CA VAL A 701 -12.67 20.66 11.81
C VAL A 701 -11.79 20.22 12.97
N LEU A 702 -11.18 19.04 12.80
CA LEU A 702 -10.43 18.36 13.86
C LEU A 702 -8.90 18.49 13.68
N SER A 703 -8.43 18.86 12.48
CA SER A 703 -7.00 19.11 12.18
C SER A 703 -6.52 20.50 12.65
N SER A 704 -5.20 20.74 12.60
CA SER A 704 -4.61 22.07 12.73
C SER A 704 -5.25 23.03 11.71
N CYS A 705 -5.47 24.30 12.11
CA CYS A 705 -6.07 25.32 11.22
C CYS A 705 -5.13 25.77 10.08
N GLU A 706 -3.90 25.26 10.08
CA GLU A 706 -2.85 25.49 9.10
C GLU A 706 -2.32 24.13 8.61
N ILE A 707 -2.29 23.96 7.30
CA ILE A 707 -1.68 22.82 6.61
C ILE A 707 -0.34 23.28 6.08
N ARG A 708 0.75 22.62 6.47
CA ARG A 708 2.10 22.95 6.01
C ARG A 708 2.51 22.03 4.88
N ILE A 709 2.52 22.55 3.66
CA ILE A 709 2.94 21.82 2.46
C ILE A 709 4.44 22.01 2.29
N SER A 710 5.19 20.92 2.14
CA SER A 710 6.63 20.96 1.90
C SER A 710 6.94 21.24 0.42
N SER A 711 7.99 22.00 0.16
CA SER A 711 8.50 22.24 -1.20
C SER A 711 9.04 20.98 -1.87
N TRP A 712 9.40 19.93 -1.13
CA TRP A 712 9.83 18.63 -1.67
C TRP A 712 8.67 17.69 -1.98
N LYS A 713 7.56 17.84 -1.25
CA LYS A 713 6.37 16.99 -1.34
C LYS A 713 5.14 17.76 -1.83
N TRP A 714 5.35 18.84 -2.57
CA TRP A 714 4.30 19.76 -2.99
C TRP A 714 3.16 19.07 -3.76
N ASN A 715 3.46 18.00 -4.51
CA ASN A 715 2.50 17.26 -5.32
C ASN A 715 1.82 16.10 -4.58
N GLU A 716 2.03 15.96 -3.27
CA GLU A 716 1.35 14.97 -2.44
C GLU A 716 -0.07 15.43 -2.07
N SER A 717 -0.87 14.48 -1.60
CA SER A 717 -2.22 14.72 -1.13
C SER A 717 -2.24 14.96 0.38
N TYR A 718 -2.73 16.12 0.80
CA TYR A 718 -2.79 16.51 2.20
C TYR A 718 -4.22 16.34 2.74
N PRO A 719 -4.44 15.47 3.74
CA PRO A 719 -5.77 15.22 4.30
C PRO A 719 -6.18 16.32 5.30
N VAL A 720 -7.42 16.77 5.18
CA VAL A 720 -8.06 17.76 6.05
C VAL A 720 -9.26 17.09 6.71
N ARG A 721 -9.27 17.02 8.04
CA ARG A 721 -10.34 16.36 8.80
C ARG A 721 -11.49 17.31 9.06
N ILE A 722 -12.66 17.00 8.50
CA ILE A 722 -13.87 17.81 8.60
C ILE A 722 -14.95 16.99 9.33
N ALA A 723 -15.53 17.55 10.38
CA ALA A 723 -16.54 16.96 11.23
C ALA A 723 -17.84 17.79 11.22
N PRO A 724 -18.98 17.26 11.69
CA PRO A 724 -20.20 18.04 11.83
C PRO A 724 -20.14 18.98 13.05
N MET A 725 -20.65 20.22 12.89
CA MET A 725 -20.72 21.18 14.00
C MET A 725 -21.82 20.81 15.00
N HIS A 726 -21.45 20.55 16.25
CA HIS A 726 -22.38 20.32 17.35
C HIS A 726 -22.59 21.59 18.18
N GLY A 727 -23.85 22.00 18.37
CA GLY A 727 -24.23 23.12 19.24
C GLY A 727 -24.37 22.70 20.70
N GLN A 728 -24.26 23.66 21.64
CA GLN A 728 -24.36 23.43 23.10
C GLN A 728 -25.76 22.99 23.59
N ASN A 729 -26.75 22.90 22.71
CA ASN A 729 -28.07 22.32 22.94
C ASN A 729 -28.69 22.05 21.56
N LEU A 730 -29.52 21.00 21.44
CA LEU A 730 -30.56 20.74 20.41
C LEU A 730 -30.33 19.53 19.46
N ILE A 731 -31.23 18.55 19.63
CA ILE A 731 -32.06 17.83 18.65
C ILE A 731 -31.63 17.97 17.18
N SER A 732 -31.39 16.83 16.52
CA SER A 732 -31.13 16.62 15.09
C SER A 732 -31.19 17.88 14.21
N ILE A 733 -30.03 18.41 13.82
CA ILE A 733 -29.94 19.61 12.97
C ILE A 733 -29.29 19.23 11.64
N SER A 734 -29.94 19.64 10.54
CA SER A 734 -29.30 19.81 9.24
C SER A 734 -28.65 21.20 9.20
N ARG A 735 -27.31 21.27 9.12
CA ARG A 735 -26.54 22.53 9.02
C ARG A 735 -25.82 22.58 7.69
N THR A 736 -25.82 23.74 7.06
CA THR A 736 -25.00 24.02 5.87
C THR A 736 -23.98 25.10 6.23
N TYR A 737 -22.71 24.89 5.92
CA TYR A 737 -21.66 25.89 6.16
C TYR A 737 -20.59 25.86 5.08
N SER A 738 -19.77 26.92 4.97
CA SER A 738 -18.73 27.04 3.96
C SER A 738 -17.33 27.12 4.56
N ILE A 739 -16.41 26.33 4.02
CA ILE A 739 -14.99 26.33 4.35
C ILE A 739 -14.20 26.94 3.19
N ARG A 740 -13.29 27.86 3.52
CA ARG A 740 -12.40 28.52 2.57
C ARG A 740 -10.94 28.22 2.90
N PHE A 741 -10.10 28.05 1.90
CA PHE A 741 -8.65 27.92 2.09
C PHE A 741 -7.94 29.14 1.53
N ARG A 742 -6.91 29.62 2.24
CA ARG A 742 -6.06 30.73 1.80
C ARG A 742 -4.61 30.48 2.25
N THR A 743 -3.67 30.69 1.35
CA THR A 743 -2.24 30.58 1.66
C THR A 743 -1.76 31.71 2.56
N ASP A 744 -0.58 31.56 3.15
CA ASP A 744 0.00 32.55 4.05
C ASP A 744 0.09 33.97 3.44
N VAL A 745 -0.27 34.95 4.26
CA VAL A 745 -0.27 36.37 3.88
C VAL A 745 1.16 36.92 3.71
N MET A 746 2.14 36.25 4.31
CA MET A 746 3.55 36.67 4.34
C MET A 746 4.50 35.66 3.67
N PHE A 747 4.00 34.77 2.80
CA PHE A 747 4.87 33.85 2.08
C PHE A 747 5.83 34.59 1.13
N ASP A 748 7.11 34.22 1.14
CA ASP A 748 8.18 34.91 0.42
C ASP A 748 7.97 34.95 -1.09
N HIS A 749 7.38 33.90 -1.67
CA HIS A 749 7.12 33.82 -3.10
C HIS A 749 5.79 34.48 -3.46
N TYR A 750 5.82 35.61 -4.17
CA TYR A 750 4.63 36.42 -4.48
C TYR A 750 3.50 35.62 -5.18
N PHE A 751 3.85 34.66 -6.05
CA PHE A 751 2.89 33.83 -6.77
C PHE A 751 1.97 33.01 -5.85
N PHE A 752 2.46 32.60 -4.68
CA PHE A 752 1.72 31.78 -3.70
C PHE A 752 1.22 32.61 -2.51
N ARG A 753 1.48 33.91 -2.47
CA ARG A 753 1.19 34.76 -1.31
C ARG A 753 -0.28 35.18 -1.28
N ASN A 754 -0.94 35.01 -0.12
CA ASN A 754 -2.32 35.45 0.13
C ASN A 754 -3.34 34.99 -0.94
N TYR A 755 -3.09 33.82 -1.53
CA TYR A 755 -3.94 33.26 -2.56
C TYR A 755 -5.14 32.57 -1.91
N THR A 756 -6.33 33.01 -2.26
CA THR A 756 -7.58 32.35 -1.84
C THR A 756 -7.95 31.32 -2.90
N LEU A 757 -8.20 30.08 -2.46
CA LEU A 757 -8.64 29.03 -3.37
C LEU A 757 -9.93 29.45 -4.07
N PRO A 758 -10.11 29.10 -5.37
CA PRO A 758 -11.15 29.69 -6.21
C PRO A 758 -12.57 29.19 -5.86
N ARG A 759 -12.69 28.19 -4.99
CA ARG A 759 -13.97 27.61 -4.57
C ARG A 759 -13.99 27.39 -3.06
N ASP A 760 -15.08 27.82 -2.43
CA ASP A 760 -15.42 27.46 -1.05
C ASP A 760 -16.06 26.06 -1.05
N ILE A 761 -15.69 25.22 -0.08
CA ILE A 761 -16.29 23.91 0.12
C ILE A 761 -17.58 24.09 0.92
N LYS A 762 -18.71 23.74 0.33
CA LYS A 762 -19.99 23.69 1.03
C LYS A 762 -20.11 22.37 1.77
N VAL A 763 -20.44 22.41 3.06
CA VAL A 763 -20.65 21.22 3.88
C VAL A 763 -22.10 21.18 4.34
N GLU A 764 -22.80 20.11 4.00
CA GLU A 764 -24.15 19.79 4.47
C GLU A 764 -24.07 18.67 5.50
N ALA A 765 -24.21 19.01 6.77
CA ALA A 765 -24.14 18.06 7.88
C ALA A 765 -25.53 17.77 8.46
N THR A 766 -25.89 16.50 8.52
CA THR A 766 -27.08 15.97 9.22
C THR A 766 -26.60 15.00 10.29
N THR A 767 -26.98 15.23 11.54
CA THR A 767 -26.63 14.35 12.65
C THR A 767 -27.87 13.99 13.47
N ASP A 768 -28.14 12.70 13.62
CA ASP A 768 -29.08 12.19 14.62
C ASP A 768 -28.34 11.95 15.94
N ALA A 769 -28.33 12.97 16.80
CA ALA A 769 -27.72 12.91 18.13
C ALA A 769 -28.76 12.71 19.25
N SER A 770 -29.96 12.20 18.93
CA SER A 770 -31.04 11.98 19.90
C SER A 770 -30.59 11.18 21.13
N ASN A 771 -29.73 10.17 20.93
CA ASN A 771 -29.20 9.30 21.98
C ASN A 771 -28.11 9.93 22.87
N LEU A 772 -27.57 11.09 22.51
CA LEU A 772 -26.59 11.83 23.33
C LEU A 772 -27.25 12.95 24.15
N ASN A 773 -28.55 13.13 24.01
CA ASN A 773 -29.27 14.19 24.71
C ASN A 773 -29.20 13.99 26.24
N GLY A 774 -28.69 14.99 26.95
CA GLY A 774 -28.55 14.97 28.42
C GLY A 774 -27.42 14.06 28.96
N LYS A 775 -26.61 13.44 28.09
CA LYS A 775 -25.42 12.69 28.47
C LYS A 775 -24.29 13.67 28.85
N GLU A 776 -23.79 13.55 30.07
CA GLU A 776 -22.74 14.41 30.63
C GLU A 776 -22.07 13.64 31.76
N CYS A 777 -20.74 13.54 31.73
CA CYS A 777 -19.93 13.07 32.86
C CYS A 777 -19.40 14.26 33.65
N HIS A 778 -19.34 14.15 34.98
CA HIS A 778 -18.73 15.20 35.80
C HIS A 778 -18.09 14.72 37.10
N ALA A 779 -17.17 15.55 37.60
CA ALA A 779 -16.59 15.50 38.94
C ALA A 779 -16.70 16.91 39.55
N ILE A 780 -17.54 17.06 40.58
CA ILE A 780 -17.96 18.37 41.11
C ILE A 780 -17.70 18.47 42.61
N CYS A 781 -17.12 19.58 43.06
CA CYS A 781 -16.86 19.88 44.47
C CYS A 781 -15.87 18.91 45.13
N ASP A 782 -16.34 18.00 45.97
CA ASP A 782 -15.59 16.99 46.74
C ASP A 782 -15.83 15.60 46.16
N PRO A 783 -15.20 15.30 45.01
CA PRO A 783 -15.96 15.13 43.79
C PRO A 783 -17.15 14.17 43.91
N HIS A 784 -18.36 14.74 43.83
CA HIS A 784 -19.54 13.99 43.42
C HIS A 784 -19.39 13.62 41.95
N MET A 785 -19.42 12.32 41.66
CA MET A 785 -19.17 11.78 40.34
C MET A 785 -20.48 11.43 39.64
N ARG A 786 -20.52 11.65 38.32
CA ARG A 786 -21.55 11.16 37.43
C ARG A 786 -20.93 10.62 36.16
N THR A 787 -21.27 9.39 35.76
CA THR A 787 -20.85 8.80 34.47
C THR A 787 -21.68 9.36 33.32
N PHE A 788 -21.28 9.08 32.07
CA PHE A 788 -22.05 9.55 30.91
C PHE A 788 -23.47 8.96 30.87
N ASP A 789 -23.63 7.69 31.26
CA ASP A 789 -24.93 7.00 31.25
C ASP A 789 -25.82 7.33 32.45
N GLY A 790 -25.27 8.07 33.42
CA GLY A 790 -26.03 8.74 34.47
C GLY A 790 -25.89 8.12 35.85
N ARG A 791 -24.90 7.25 36.06
CA ARG A 791 -24.58 6.62 37.34
C ARG A 791 -23.93 7.63 38.28
N TYR A 792 -24.50 7.79 39.48
CA TYR A 792 -23.94 8.64 40.53
C TYR A 792 -23.12 7.83 41.52
N TYR A 793 -21.96 8.34 41.93
CA TYR A 793 -21.11 7.74 42.94
C TYR A 793 -20.11 8.74 43.51
N GLU A 794 -19.30 8.31 44.48
CA GLU A 794 -18.35 9.16 45.20
C GLU A 794 -16.90 8.76 44.91
N ASN A 795 -16.00 9.74 44.81
CA ASN A 795 -14.56 9.49 44.84
C ASN A 795 -13.87 10.34 45.91
N GLN A 796 -13.92 9.86 47.15
CA GLN A 796 -13.35 10.52 48.34
C GLN A 796 -11.91 10.06 48.62
N ASN A 797 -11.08 9.95 47.59
CA ASN A 797 -9.69 9.50 47.72
C ASN A 797 -8.70 10.51 47.14
N GLU A 798 -7.51 10.58 47.72
CA GLU A 798 -6.37 11.29 47.13
C GLU A 798 -5.86 10.52 45.91
N GLY A 799 -5.45 11.20 44.85
CA GLY A 799 -4.82 10.53 43.72
C GLY A 799 -4.91 11.27 42.41
N THR A 800 -4.40 10.62 41.36
CA THR A 800 -4.57 11.05 39.97
C THR A 800 -5.32 9.96 39.24
N TYR A 801 -6.48 10.31 38.68
CA TYR A 801 -7.44 9.38 38.11
C TYR A 801 -7.64 9.67 36.64
N ILE A 802 -7.84 8.63 35.85
CA ILE A 802 -8.32 8.76 34.47
C ILE A 802 -9.83 9.02 34.51
N LEU A 803 -10.22 10.28 34.29
CA LEU A 803 -11.63 10.66 34.25
C LEU A 803 -12.29 10.13 32.97
N TYR A 804 -11.64 10.35 31.83
CA TYR A 804 -12.12 9.91 30.52
C TYR A 804 -10.94 9.46 29.66
N LYS A 805 -11.11 8.37 28.92
CA LYS A 805 -10.18 7.89 27.90
C LYS A 805 -10.95 7.31 26.73
N HIS A 806 -10.65 7.80 25.53
CA HIS A 806 -11.20 7.24 24.29
C HIS A 806 -10.48 5.93 23.94
N LEU A 807 -11.22 4.88 23.57
CA LEU A 807 -10.68 3.56 23.29
C LEU A 807 -9.97 3.49 21.92
N ASN A 808 -10.44 4.27 20.95
CA ASN A 808 -9.99 4.21 19.56
C ASN A 808 -9.17 5.43 19.11
N SER A 809 -8.94 6.40 20.00
CA SER A 809 -8.27 7.68 19.69
C SER A 809 -7.36 8.06 20.86
N PRO A 810 -6.19 8.69 20.62
CA PRO A 810 -5.26 9.07 21.67
C PRO A 810 -5.75 10.31 22.42
N VAL A 811 -6.90 10.22 23.07
CA VAL A 811 -7.54 11.31 23.82
C VAL A 811 -7.82 10.84 25.24
N GLN A 812 -7.39 11.65 26.22
CA GLN A 812 -7.52 11.32 27.64
C GLN A 812 -7.67 12.59 28.49
N VAL A 813 -8.53 12.54 29.50
CA VAL A 813 -8.70 13.57 30.53
C VAL A 813 -8.39 12.94 31.88
N GLN A 814 -7.45 13.51 32.61
CA GLN A 814 -7.13 13.10 33.98
C GLN A 814 -7.53 14.19 34.95
N MET A 815 -7.94 13.76 36.16
CA MET A 815 -8.15 14.65 37.29
C MET A 815 -7.20 14.27 38.42
N ARG A 816 -6.74 15.27 39.18
CA ARG A 816 -5.99 15.08 40.42
C ARG A 816 -6.78 15.63 41.59
N THR A 817 -6.88 14.85 42.65
CA THR A 817 -7.57 15.20 43.90
C THR A 817 -6.57 15.26 45.06
N ASN A 818 -6.71 16.30 45.89
CA ASN A 818 -6.00 16.50 47.17
C ASN A 818 -7.05 16.79 48.26
N PRO A 819 -6.71 16.73 49.56
CA PRO A 819 -7.58 17.24 50.62
C PRO A 819 -8.11 18.64 50.28
N CYS A 820 -9.42 18.84 50.42
CA CYS A 820 -10.08 20.10 50.08
C CYS A 820 -9.45 21.28 50.84
N TYR A 821 -9.51 22.48 50.26
CA TYR A 821 -8.95 23.69 50.88
C TYR A 821 -9.49 23.88 52.31
N GLY A 822 -8.58 23.91 53.29
CA GLY A 822 -8.91 24.00 54.72
C GLY A 822 -8.75 22.68 55.50
N PHE A 823 -8.59 21.55 54.81
CA PHE A 823 -8.32 20.24 55.41
C PHE A 823 -6.83 19.91 55.25
N ARG A 824 -6.20 19.44 56.34
CA ARG A 824 -4.75 19.12 56.35
C ARG A 824 -4.47 17.68 55.93
N GLU A 825 -5.30 16.74 56.36
CA GLU A 825 -5.21 15.31 56.07
C GLU A 825 -6.62 14.71 56.07
N GLY A 826 -6.87 13.74 55.20
CA GLY A 826 -8.15 13.02 55.10
C GLY A 826 -9.24 13.74 54.29
N PRO A 827 -10.42 13.09 54.14
CA PRO A 827 -11.54 13.60 53.36
C PRO A 827 -12.17 14.85 53.99
N PRO A 828 -12.87 15.70 53.21
CA PRO A 828 -13.16 15.52 51.79
C PRO A 828 -11.97 15.81 50.88
N PHE A 829 -11.91 15.11 49.74
CA PHE A 829 -10.91 15.35 48.69
C PHE A 829 -11.55 16.14 47.55
N CYS A 830 -10.83 17.10 46.98
CA CYS A 830 -11.34 18.00 45.95
C CYS A 830 -10.47 17.94 44.69
N PRO A 831 -11.04 18.01 43.47
CA PRO A 831 -10.26 18.16 42.26
C PRO A 831 -9.47 19.47 42.29
N CYS A 832 -8.14 19.37 42.21
CA CYS A 832 -7.21 20.50 42.23
C CYS A 832 -6.35 20.58 40.98
N GLY A 833 -6.38 19.57 40.10
CA GLY A 833 -5.63 19.56 38.84
C GLY A 833 -6.37 18.82 37.75
N VAL A 834 -6.23 19.29 36.51
CA VAL A 834 -6.78 18.68 35.30
C VAL A 834 -5.71 18.64 34.23
N SER A 835 -5.52 17.48 33.60
CA SER A 835 -4.71 17.36 32.38
C SER A 835 -5.56 16.78 31.26
N ILE A 836 -5.43 17.36 30.07
CA ILE A 836 -6.16 16.96 28.86
C ILE A 836 -5.12 16.66 27.80
N ALA A 837 -5.00 15.39 27.41
CA ALA A 837 -4.12 14.94 26.35
C ALA A 837 -4.93 14.63 25.09
N ALA A 838 -4.47 15.12 23.94
CA ALA A 838 -5.00 14.72 22.64
C ALA A 838 -3.86 14.63 21.62
N GLY A 839 -3.55 13.41 21.17
CA GLY A 839 -2.35 13.14 20.38
C GLY A 839 -1.10 13.40 21.22
N ARG A 840 -0.19 14.24 20.71
CA ARG A 840 1.02 14.68 21.42
C ARG A 840 0.82 15.98 22.21
N ASP A 841 -0.31 16.67 22.06
CA ASP A 841 -0.59 17.91 22.78
C ASP A 841 -1.19 17.59 24.16
N VAL A 842 -0.69 18.28 25.20
CA VAL A 842 -1.24 18.21 26.55
C VAL A 842 -1.57 19.62 27.04
N PHE A 843 -2.78 19.82 27.57
CA PHE A 843 -3.20 21.03 28.27
C PHE A 843 -3.33 20.72 29.75
N VAL A 844 -2.60 21.47 30.60
CA VAL A 844 -2.59 21.26 32.05
C VAL A 844 -3.05 22.52 32.77
N VAL A 845 -3.97 22.34 33.71
CA VAL A 845 -4.35 23.32 34.72
C VAL A 845 -4.14 22.68 36.09
N ASP A 846 -3.07 23.07 36.78
CA ASP A 846 -2.72 22.51 38.09
C ASP A 846 -2.78 23.60 39.17
N ARG A 847 -3.59 23.36 40.21
CA ARG A 847 -3.65 24.11 41.48
C ARG A 847 -3.31 23.24 42.69
N CYS A 848 -2.99 21.97 42.50
CA CYS A 848 -2.55 21.09 43.59
C CYS A 848 -1.17 21.51 44.09
N SER A 849 -0.33 22.04 43.19
CA SER A 849 1.00 22.55 43.49
C SER A 849 1.01 24.08 43.48
N ILE A 850 1.75 24.71 44.39
CA ILE A 850 2.00 26.17 44.37
C ILE A 850 3.36 26.39 43.68
N PRO A 851 3.46 27.26 42.65
CA PRO A 851 2.43 28.14 42.10
C PRO A 851 1.41 27.43 41.18
N ILE A 852 0.23 28.02 41.03
CA ILE A 852 -0.78 27.59 40.04
C ILE A 852 -0.13 27.60 38.66
N THR A 853 -0.10 26.45 37.99
CA THR A 853 0.56 26.31 36.70
C THR A 853 -0.47 26.00 35.64
N ILE A 854 -0.61 26.91 34.66
CA ILE A 854 -1.37 26.69 33.43
C ILE A 854 -0.34 26.68 32.32
N TYR A 855 -0.21 25.54 31.66
CA TYR A 855 0.79 25.38 30.61
C TYR A 855 0.36 24.27 29.66
N MET A 856 0.93 24.33 28.46
CA MET A 856 0.67 23.40 27.39
C MET A 856 1.99 22.73 27.03
N PRO A 857 2.42 21.71 27.80
CA PRO A 857 3.67 21.03 27.51
C PRO A 857 3.48 20.20 26.23
N LEU A 858 4.39 20.39 25.26
CA LEU A 858 4.45 19.78 23.91
C LEU A 858 3.71 20.58 22.83
N CYS A 859 4.49 21.15 21.90
CA CYS A 859 4.04 22.06 20.82
C CYS A 859 4.50 21.57 19.43
N ASP A 860 4.25 20.31 19.06
CA ASP A 860 4.68 19.81 17.73
C ASP A 860 3.54 19.54 16.74
N ASP A 861 2.30 19.29 17.18
CA ASP A 861 1.18 18.94 16.26
C ASP A 861 0.06 19.99 16.19
N GLY A 862 -0.13 20.81 17.23
CA GLY A 862 -1.17 21.84 17.26
C GLY A 862 -2.61 21.30 17.30
N THR A 863 -2.78 20.05 17.77
CA THR A 863 -4.05 19.32 17.88
C THR A 863 -5.06 20.00 18.82
N LEU A 864 -4.58 20.63 19.90
CA LEU A 864 -5.39 21.38 20.87
C LEU A 864 -5.24 22.90 20.73
N LYS A 865 -4.28 23.37 19.92
CA LYS A 865 -4.02 24.80 19.67
C LYS A 865 -5.22 25.46 18.99
N GLY A 866 -5.69 26.59 19.52
CA GLY A 866 -6.89 27.30 19.02
C GLY A 866 -8.24 26.70 19.45
N LYS A 867 -8.25 25.56 20.16
CA LYS A 867 -9.47 24.88 20.65
C LYS A 867 -9.80 25.14 22.12
N ILE A 868 -9.08 26.08 22.75
CA ILE A 868 -9.25 26.46 24.15
C ILE A 868 -9.89 27.85 24.20
N LYS A 869 -11.09 27.93 24.78
CA LYS A 869 -11.73 29.19 25.18
C LYS A 869 -11.50 29.40 26.67
N SER A 870 -10.97 30.56 27.03
CA SER A 870 -10.85 31.00 28.42
C SER A 870 -11.56 32.33 28.60
N ALA A 871 -12.39 32.41 29.64
CA ALA A 871 -13.04 33.66 30.04
C ALA A 871 -13.25 33.67 31.56
N GLY A 872 -12.51 34.53 32.26
CA GLY A 872 -12.60 34.64 33.72
C GLY A 872 -12.26 33.32 34.44
N ASN A 873 -13.26 32.72 35.09
CA ASN A 873 -13.10 31.54 35.95
C ASN A 873 -13.42 30.21 35.26
N PHE A 874 -13.46 30.12 33.94
CA PHE A 874 -13.66 28.83 33.26
C PHE A 874 -12.75 28.64 32.04
N TYR A 875 -12.44 27.38 31.78
CA TYR A 875 -11.80 26.88 30.57
C TYR A 875 -12.78 25.96 29.84
N GLN A 876 -12.89 26.12 28.53
CA GLN A 876 -13.65 25.23 27.67
C GLN A 876 -12.74 24.74 26.55
N ILE A 877 -12.53 23.42 26.49
CA ILE A 877 -11.56 22.77 25.61
C ILE A 877 -12.30 21.78 24.71
N TYR A 878 -12.15 21.90 23.40
CA TYR A 878 -12.74 20.97 22.44
C TYR A 878 -11.73 19.90 22.03
N LEU A 879 -12.14 18.62 22.09
CA LEU A 879 -11.32 17.46 21.79
C LEU A 879 -11.42 17.09 20.30
N PRO A 880 -10.43 16.37 19.73
CA PRO A 880 -10.50 15.87 18.36
C PRO A 880 -11.66 14.90 18.09
N SER A 881 -12.22 14.27 19.12
CA SER A 881 -13.45 13.47 18.98
C SER A 881 -14.70 14.34 18.76
N GLY A 882 -14.64 15.66 18.92
CA GLY A 882 -15.80 16.56 18.92
C GLY A 882 -16.44 16.73 20.30
N SER A 883 -16.07 15.90 21.28
CA SER A 883 -16.40 16.07 22.70
C SER A 883 -15.74 17.32 23.24
N TRP A 884 -16.22 17.82 24.37
CA TRP A 884 -15.59 19.00 24.99
C TRP A 884 -15.62 18.94 26.51
N VAL A 885 -14.60 19.57 27.10
CA VAL A 885 -14.35 19.62 28.53
C VAL A 885 -14.59 21.03 29.02
N LYS A 886 -15.38 21.17 30.08
CA LYS A 886 -15.57 22.42 30.80
C LYS A 886 -14.92 22.30 32.17
N ILE A 887 -14.02 23.23 32.48
CA ILE A 887 -13.40 23.34 33.80
C ILE A 887 -13.84 24.67 34.39
N THR A 888 -14.57 24.65 35.50
CA THR A 888 -14.90 25.87 36.25
C THR A 888 -14.06 25.94 37.51
N SER A 889 -13.44 27.09 37.75
CA SER A 889 -12.56 27.38 38.87
C SER A 889 -13.33 28.03 40.02
N GLY A 890 -13.41 27.34 41.17
CA GLY A 890 -13.85 27.88 42.46
C GLY A 890 -12.85 27.57 43.58
N ILE A 891 -13.34 27.12 44.74
CA ILE A 891 -12.51 26.58 45.84
C ILE A 891 -11.84 25.26 45.41
N SER A 892 -12.50 24.50 44.55
CA SER A 892 -11.97 23.36 43.79
C SER A 892 -12.29 23.52 42.29
N PHE A 893 -11.80 22.61 41.46
CA PHE A 893 -12.26 22.50 40.08
C PHE A 893 -13.54 21.66 39.99
N ASN A 894 -14.51 22.15 39.22
CA ASN A 894 -15.56 21.29 38.70
C ASN A 894 -15.25 20.97 37.24
N ILE A 895 -15.28 19.69 36.91
CA ILE A 895 -14.92 19.17 35.59
C ILE A 895 -16.17 18.55 34.99
N TYR A 896 -16.56 19.02 33.81
CA TYR A 896 -17.67 18.46 33.03
C TYR A 896 -17.12 18.00 31.68
N ILE A 897 -17.54 16.81 31.24
CA ILE A 897 -17.20 16.25 29.94
C ILE A 897 -18.52 15.97 29.21
N TYR A 898 -18.63 16.54 28.02
CA TYR A 898 -19.79 16.38 27.15
C TYR A 898 -19.38 15.51 25.96
N PRO A 899 -19.98 14.31 25.80
CA PRO A 899 -19.59 13.38 24.76
C PRO A 899 -20.09 13.81 23.38
N SER A 900 -19.44 13.27 22.35
CA SER A 900 -19.82 13.36 20.95
C SER A 900 -20.15 11.98 20.38
N ILE A 901 -20.56 11.90 19.10
CA ILE A 901 -20.91 10.64 18.44
C ILE A 901 -19.75 9.61 18.49
N PRO A 902 -18.48 9.98 18.24
CA PRO A 902 -17.34 9.07 18.40
C PRO A 902 -17.18 8.40 19.74
N ASP A 903 -17.64 9.03 20.83
CA ASP A 903 -17.49 8.49 22.18
C ASP A 903 -18.41 7.28 22.43
N ARG A 904 -19.46 7.11 21.62
CA ARG A 904 -20.41 6.01 21.79
C ARG A 904 -19.69 4.67 21.67
N MET A 905 -19.87 3.83 22.68
CA MET A 905 -19.25 2.51 22.80
C MET A 905 -17.71 2.55 22.75
N ALA A 906 -17.12 3.71 23.04
CA ALA A 906 -15.70 3.98 22.88
C ALA A 906 -15.09 4.76 24.06
N THR A 907 -15.78 4.89 25.20
CA THR A 907 -15.23 5.55 26.40
C THR A 907 -14.73 4.55 27.44
N SER A 908 -13.85 5.00 28.31
CA SER A 908 -13.39 4.29 29.50
C SER A 908 -12.88 5.29 30.53
N GLY A 909 -12.59 4.84 31.75
CA GLY A 909 -12.26 5.71 32.88
C GLY A 909 -13.44 5.88 33.84
N LEU A 910 -13.28 6.80 34.78
CA LEU A 910 -14.29 7.11 35.79
C LEU A 910 -15.62 7.63 35.19
N CYS A 911 -15.62 8.13 33.96
CA CYS A 911 -16.84 8.52 33.25
C CYS A 911 -17.68 7.35 32.70
N GLY A 912 -17.23 6.11 32.84
CA GLY A 912 -17.97 4.92 32.42
C GLY A 912 -17.94 4.63 30.92
N TYR A 913 -18.71 3.61 30.51
CA TYR A 913 -18.78 3.11 29.14
C TYR A 913 -20.05 3.63 28.48
N LEU A 914 -19.94 4.60 27.56
CA LEU A 914 -21.10 5.27 26.95
C LEU A 914 -21.81 4.36 25.94
N ASP A 915 -22.67 3.47 26.41
CA ASP A 915 -23.51 2.62 25.56
C ASP A 915 -25.01 2.74 25.85
N GLY A 916 -25.36 3.47 26.91
CA GLY A 916 -26.72 3.67 27.38
C GLY A 916 -27.10 2.77 28.56
N ASP A 917 -26.21 1.90 29.04
CA ASP A 917 -26.43 0.94 30.12
C ASP A 917 -25.64 1.30 31.40
N VAL A 918 -26.37 1.85 32.38
CA VAL A 918 -25.83 2.29 33.67
C VAL A 918 -25.25 1.14 34.52
N GLU A 919 -25.63 -0.11 34.25
CA GLU A 919 -25.20 -1.27 35.05
C GLU A 919 -23.74 -1.67 34.74
N ASN A 920 -23.22 -1.28 33.58
CA ASN A 920 -21.87 -1.66 33.14
C ASN A 920 -20.83 -0.53 33.29
N ASP A 921 -21.26 0.65 33.74
CA ASP A 921 -20.43 1.85 33.85
C ASP A 921 -19.20 1.66 34.75
N PHE A 922 -19.29 0.77 35.74
CA PHE A 922 -18.15 0.39 36.58
C PHE A 922 -17.27 -0.69 35.93
N MET A 923 -16.89 -0.43 34.68
CA MET A 923 -15.96 -1.25 33.90
C MET A 923 -14.51 -0.93 34.26
N LEU A 924 -13.76 -1.95 34.68
CA LEU A 924 -12.34 -1.87 35.00
C LEU A 924 -11.45 -1.87 33.74
N ARG A 925 -10.15 -1.57 33.88
CA ARG A 925 -9.15 -1.53 32.79
C ARG A 925 -9.02 -2.86 32.03
N ASN A 926 -9.30 -3.99 32.67
CA ASN A 926 -9.33 -5.33 32.06
C ASN A 926 -10.68 -5.68 31.39
N ARG A 927 -11.61 -4.72 31.30
CA ARG A 927 -12.97 -4.85 30.75
C ARG A 927 -13.93 -5.74 31.54
N THR A 928 -13.65 -6.02 32.81
CA THR A 928 -14.63 -6.64 33.71
C THR A 928 -15.44 -5.56 34.44
N THR A 929 -16.72 -5.79 34.73
CA THR A 929 -17.56 -4.88 35.50
C THR A 929 -17.60 -5.26 36.97
N VAL A 930 -17.69 -4.27 37.86
CA VAL A 930 -17.93 -4.49 39.29
C VAL A 930 -19.31 -3.97 39.70
N PRO A 931 -19.98 -4.61 40.68
CA PRO A 931 -21.28 -4.17 41.13
C PRO A 931 -21.21 -2.85 41.92
N ASP A 932 -22.35 -2.17 41.99
CA ASP A 932 -22.57 -0.85 42.58
C ASP A 932 -21.87 -0.59 43.92
N TYR A 933 -21.99 -1.53 44.85
CA TYR A 933 -21.47 -1.40 46.21
C TYR A 933 -19.93 -1.51 46.28
N LYS A 934 -19.26 -1.77 45.15
CA LYS A 934 -17.79 -1.84 45.00
C LYS A 934 -17.22 -0.66 44.21
N PHE A 935 -17.86 0.51 44.25
CA PHE A 935 -17.35 1.72 43.57
C PHE A 935 -15.94 2.13 44.03
N GLU A 936 -15.51 1.77 45.24
CA GLU A 936 -14.13 1.98 45.71
C GLU A 936 -13.11 1.15 44.90
N GLU A 937 -13.46 -0.08 44.52
CA GLU A 937 -12.66 -0.94 43.66
C GLU A 937 -12.54 -0.30 42.26
N PHE A 938 -13.65 0.20 41.73
CA PHE A 938 -13.69 0.95 40.47
C PHE A 938 -12.81 2.20 40.52
N ASN A 939 -12.91 3.01 41.58
CA ASN A 939 -12.07 4.20 41.79
C ASN A 939 -10.58 3.85 41.80
N SER A 940 -10.18 2.84 42.57
CA SER A 940 -8.77 2.45 42.71
C SER A 940 -8.17 1.87 41.43
N ASN A 941 -9.00 1.37 40.51
CA ASN A 941 -8.56 0.79 39.26
C ASN A 941 -8.19 1.85 38.21
N TRP A 942 -8.78 3.05 38.28
CA TRP A 942 -8.68 4.10 37.28
C TRP A 942 -7.77 5.24 37.71
#